data_AF-A0AAP0GY35-F1
#
_entry.id   AF-A0AAP0GY35-F1
#
_cell.length_a   1.000
_cell.length_b   1.000
_cell.length_c   1.000
_cell.angle_alpha   90.00
_cell.angle_beta   90.00
_cell.angle_gamma   90.00
#
_symmetry.space_group_name_H-M   'P 1'
#
loop_
_entity.id
_entity.type
_entity.pdbx_description
1 polymer ?
#
loop_
_entity_poly.entity_id
_entity_poly.type
_entity_poly.pdbx_seq_one_letter_code
_entity_poly.pdbx_strand_id
1 'polypeptide(L)'
;MKKTIFVFSVLGFLIGIITLTAGESPTCLAVYKEGGAPAVFRSPQCPTWSSPKHHDDSRKRRFTCQSATRQGRRKSLEDRTFCTLDFRIPILGTNGIRDTSVGIVAVFDGHNGAEASEMASNLLLEYFTLHTSFLFDATYSFLSMMSKGMLPNKEGGQNYASQMPGWDEKLGDYVLQIGRIKFTLSKIFNGDFHLEILKESLLKAIDDIDATFCEEASRYNFNSGSTATVVLIADSQILAANVGDSKAFLCSEMFQSPPEAKATLLRLYSKGRRDGASKRLKDYGNFKLAASNGLPHFAAKELTKDHHPDRVDERSRVEASGGYVSGWGGVSRVNGGLAVSRAIGDLSFKSFGVISVPEVTDWQPLTANDSYLVATSDGVLEKLSPQDVCDLFWELHTNAPLELQYSPSCSYSLADCIVDTALERGSMDNVAAVVVPFGLENLPTKQSREEDENGGIAIFTVNFHWLFLLRSPLIHNNDQIKMAMHSLSPATSSVRSIHQRPRISTKLLNRPTTLVPFQGNLLSWSSSGSYVELKARISVVDKTLPQKRNAIIMCATLEEIEAEKTVIEKNAKERMEKAIDSMLSSFNSIRTGRSNPAMLDKIEVEYYGSPVNLKTIAQISTPDSSSLLVQPYDKSSLKAIEKAIVNSDLGMTPNNDGDMIRLSLPQLTSERRKELSKVVAKQAEEGKVAIRNIRRDAIKAYDKLEKEKKLSEDNVKDLSADLQKVTDEYMKKIETIFKQKEKELLTV
;
A
#
# COMPACT_ATOMS: atom_id res chain seq x y z
N MET A 1 24.19 18.75 -12.10
CA MET A 1 23.66 19.76 -11.15
C MET A 1 22.62 19.18 -10.21
N LYS A 2 21.30 19.13 -10.47
CA LYS A 2 20.31 18.66 -9.46
C LYS A 2 20.67 17.34 -8.74
N LYS A 3 20.94 16.24 -9.46
CA LYS A 3 21.40 14.97 -8.87
C LYS A 3 22.72 15.09 -8.08
N THR A 4 23.64 15.94 -8.53
CA THR A 4 24.94 16.20 -7.87
C THR A 4 24.76 16.95 -6.55
N ILE A 5 23.85 17.93 -6.52
CA ILE A 5 23.50 18.71 -5.32
C ILE A 5 22.83 17.81 -4.28
N PHE A 6 21.96 16.88 -4.72
CA PHE A 6 21.36 15.88 -3.83
C PHE A 6 22.43 15.01 -3.13
N VAL A 7 23.43 14.50 -3.87
CA VAL A 7 24.53 13.70 -3.28
C VAL A 7 25.33 14.51 -2.25
N PHE A 8 25.70 15.76 -2.55
CA PHE A 8 26.41 16.61 -1.57
C PHE A 8 25.53 17.01 -0.38
N SER A 9 24.22 17.19 -0.57
CA SER A 9 23.27 17.45 0.52
C SER A 9 23.14 16.23 1.44
N VAL A 10 23.00 15.02 0.90
CA VAL A 10 23.00 13.77 1.68
C VAL A 10 24.33 13.57 2.42
N LEU A 11 25.47 13.81 1.75
CA LEU A 11 26.79 13.62 2.36
C LEU A 11 27.07 14.60 3.50
N GLY A 12 26.67 15.87 3.35
CA GLY A 12 26.73 16.86 4.44
C GLY A 12 25.74 16.56 5.57
N PHE A 13 24.55 16.04 5.24
CA PHE A 13 23.52 15.74 6.24
C PHE A 13 23.84 14.49 7.07
N LEU A 14 24.47 13.47 6.48
CA LEU A 14 24.97 12.28 7.20
C LEU A 14 26.03 12.60 8.26
N ILE A 15 26.66 13.78 8.21
CA ILE A 15 27.58 14.27 9.25
C ILE A 15 26.80 15.01 10.37
N GLY A 16 25.66 15.63 10.04
CA GLY A 16 24.79 16.32 11.00
C GLY A 16 23.87 15.41 11.82
N ILE A 17 23.34 14.33 11.24
CA ILE A 17 22.46 13.37 11.96
C ILE A 17 23.15 12.82 13.22
N ILE A 18 24.47 12.59 13.15
CA ILE A 18 25.32 12.09 14.25
C ILE A 18 25.21 12.95 15.53
N THR A 19 24.77 14.21 15.42
CA THR A 19 24.61 15.13 16.57
C THR A 19 23.18 15.34 17.05
N LEU A 20 22.16 14.72 16.43
CA LEU A 20 20.74 15.03 16.72
C LEU A 20 19.79 13.84 16.79
N THR A 21 20.17 12.64 16.34
CA THR A 21 19.50 11.39 16.73
C THR A 21 20.30 10.71 17.83
N ALA A 22 19.64 10.27 18.91
CA ALA A 22 20.25 9.35 19.86
C ALA A 22 20.47 8.00 19.14
N GLY A 23 21.67 7.79 18.61
CA GLY A 23 22.03 6.57 17.89
C GLY A 23 21.80 5.36 18.79
N GLU A 24 20.97 4.42 18.35
CA GLU A 24 20.54 3.30 19.17
C GLU A 24 21.74 2.48 19.64
N SER A 25 21.68 2.01 20.89
CA SER A 25 22.65 1.02 21.36
C SER A 25 22.50 -0.24 20.49
N PRO A 26 23.61 -0.82 19.98
CA PRO A 26 23.54 -2.05 19.18
C PRO A 26 22.92 -3.23 19.95
N THR A 27 22.83 -3.14 21.28
CA THR A 27 22.06 -4.07 22.12
C THR A 27 20.56 -4.04 21.82
N CYS A 28 19.96 -2.87 21.61
CA CYS A 28 18.52 -2.76 21.40
C CYS A 28 18.11 -3.21 19.99
N LEU A 29 18.95 -2.93 18.98
CA LEU A 29 18.77 -3.45 17.63
C LEU A 29 18.92 -4.99 17.57
N ALA A 30 19.67 -5.61 18.48
CA ALA A 30 19.70 -7.07 18.63
C ALA A 30 18.39 -7.60 19.23
N VAL A 31 17.93 -7.02 20.35
CA VAL A 31 16.64 -7.35 20.99
C VAL A 31 15.47 -7.26 20.01
N TYR A 32 15.41 -6.20 19.21
CA TYR A 32 14.38 -6.02 18.17
C TYR A 32 14.40 -7.11 17.08
N LYS A 33 15.60 -7.55 16.68
CA LYS A 33 15.75 -8.62 15.66
C LYS A 33 15.40 -10.01 16.18
N GLU A 34 15.52 -10.24 17.49
CA GLU A 34 15.25 -11.53 18.12
C GLU A 34 13.79 -11.70 18.56
N GLY A 35 13.11 -10.62 18.98
CA GLY A 35 11.75 -10.69 19.52
C GLY A 35 10.85 -9.48 19.29
N GLY A 36 11.10 -8.71 18.22
CA GLY A 36 10.18 -7.67 17.74
C GLY A 36 9.96 -6.52 18.70
N ALA A 37 8.78 -5.89 18.63
CA ALA A 37 8.36 -4.86 19.56
C ALA A 37 8.16 -5.35 21.00
N PRO A 38 7.55 -6.52 21.27
CA PRO A 38 7.36 -7.02 22.63
C PRO A 38 8.68 -7.16 23.39
N ALA A 39 9.74 -7.67 22.75
CA ALA A 39 11.05 -7.81 23.38
C ALA A 39 11.70 -6.45 23.69
N VAL A 40 11.55 -5.45 22.82
CA VAL A 40 12.09 -4.10 23.05
C VAL A 40 11.42 -3.45 24.26
N PHE A 41 10.09 -3.45 24.33
CA PHE A 41 9.35 -2.86 25.46
C PHE A 41 9.57 -3.62 26.78
N ARG A 42 9.82 -4.93 26.74
CA ARG A 42 10.12 -5.76 27.92
C ARG A 42 11.60 -5.71 28.35
N SER A 43 12.52 -5.15 27.54
CA SER A 43 13.97 -5.26 27.77
C SER A 43 14.57 -4.07 28.55
N PRO A 44 15.28 -4.31 29.66
CA PRO A 44 16.04 -3.26 30.36
C PRO A 44 17.24 -2.75 29.54
N GLN A 45 17.57 -3.38 28.40
CA GLN A 45 18.62 -2.95 27.46
C GLN A 45 18.14 -1.93 26.42
N CYS A 46 16.84 -1.58 26.43
CA CYS A 46 16.22 -0.55 25.60
C CYS A 46 15.60 0.60 26.43
N PRO A 47 16.30 1.20 27.43
CA PRO A 47 15.70 2.05 28.46
C PRO A 47 15.40 3.49 27.99
N THR A 48 14.70 3.66 26.87
CA THR A 48 14.36 5.01 26.34
C THR A 48 13.13 5.09 25.44
N TRP A 49 12.48 3.97 25.06
CA TRP A 49 11.29 4.02 24.22
C TRP A 49 10.03 4.44 24.99
N SER A 50 9.96 5.73 25.33
CA SER A 50 8.72 6.35 25.78
C SER A 50 7.84 6.69 24.57
N SER A 51 6.61 6.16 24.58
CA SER A 51 5.58 6.43 23.59
C SER A 51 5.40 7.94 23.33
N PRO A 52 5.25 8.40 22.06
CA PRO A 52 5.03 9.80 21.76
C PRO A 52 3.78 10.32 22.47
N LYS A 53 3.97 11.10 23.54
CA LYS A 53 2.86 11.63 24.33
C LYS A 53 1.91 12.40 23.43
N HIS A 54 0.65 11.97 23.37
CA HIS A 54 -0.37 12.50 22.48
C HIS A 54 -0.73 13.95 22.85
N HIS A 55 0.07 14.90 22.38
CA HIS A 55 -0.17 16.33 22.57
C HIS A 55 -1.38 16.76 21.73
N ASP A 56 -2.49 16.96 22.41
CA ASP A 56 -3.75 17.46 21.83
C ASP A 56 -3.67 18.97 21.53
N ASP A 57 -2.72 19.39 20.68
CA ASP A 57 -2.64 20.78 20.20
C ASP A 57 -3.73 21.04 19.15
N SER A 58 -4.94 21.23 19.67
CA SER A 58 -6.20 21.43 18.96
C SER A 58 -6.25 22.62 18.00
N ARG A 59 -5.17 23.41 17.89
CA ARG A 59 -5.17 24.72 17.22
C ARG A 59 -4.79 24.72 15.73
N LYS A 60 -4.36 23.58 15.15
CA LYS A 60 -3.97 23.47 13.72
C LYS A 60 -4.31 22.12 13.05
N ARG A 61 -5.42 21.47 13.41
CA ARG A 61 -5.84 20.22 12.74
C ARG A 61 -6.50 20.49 11.38
N ARG A 62 -6.09 19.74 10.34
CA ARG A 62 -6.76 19.73 9.01
C ARG A 62 -7.99 18.83 8.96
N PHE A 63 -8.00 17.78 9.79
CA PHE A 63 -9.09 16.81 9.89
C PHE A 63 -9.29 16.45 11.37
N THR A 64 -10.54 16.25 11.78
CA THR A 64 -10.90 15.82 13.15
C THR A 64 -11.51 14.43 13.10
N CYS A 65 -10.87 13.46 13.74
CA CYS A 65 -11.41 12.11 13.84
C CYS A 65 -12.60 12.09 14.83
N GLN A 66 -13.62 11.32 14.49
CA GLN A 66 -14.82 11.13 15.31
C GLN A 66 -14.96 9.63 15.55
N SER A 67 -15.04 9.20 16.82
CA SER A 67 -15.08 7.79 17.20
C SER A 67 -16.14 7.56 18.27
N ALA A 68 -16.99 6.57 18.08
CA ALA A 68 -18.04 6.22 19.02
C ALA A 68 -18.13 4.69 19.19
N THR A 69 -18.41 4.27 20.42
CA THR A 69 -18.73 2.88 20.77
C THR A 69 -19.98 2.87 21.66
N ARG A 70 -20.80 1.83 21.54
CA ARG A 70 -21.90 1.54 22.48
C ARG A 70 -22.02 0.04 22.72
N GLN A 71 -22.42 -0.32 23.93
CA GLN A 71 -22.86 -1.68 24.26
C GLN A 71 -24.32 -1.84 23.83
N GLY A 72 -24.61 -2.78 22.93
CA GLY A 72 -25.98 -3.23 22.65
C GLY A 72 -26.46 -4.24 23.69
N ARG A 73 -26.95 -5.41 23.26
CA ARG A 73 -27.55 -6.42 24.17
C ARG A 73 -26.59 -7.52 24.62
N ARG A 74 -25.30 -7.39 24.33
CA ARG A 74 -24.22 -8.21 24.91
C ARG A 74 -24.03 -7.90 26.41
N LYS A 75 -23.37 -8.81 27.12
CA LYS A 75 -23.08 -8.68 28.57
C LYS A 75 -22.03 -7.60 28.88
N SER A 76 -21.17 -7.34 27.91
CA SER A 76 -19.95 -6.55 28.01
C SER A 76 -19.84 -5.58 26.82
N LEU A 77 -18.98 -4.57 26.96
CA LEU A 77 -18.45 -3.79 25.84
C LEU A 77 -17.09 -4.38 25.46
N GLU A 78 -17.08 -5.17 24.41
CA GLU A 78 -15.93 -5.89 23.84
C GLU A 78 -15.32 -5.08 22.66
N ASP A 79 -16.11 -4.31 21.91
CA ASP A 79 -15.62 -3.39 20.86
C ASP A 79 -14.65 -2.31 21.39
N ARG A 80 -13.63 -1.99 20.58
CA ARG A 80 -12.70 -0.86 20.78
C ARG A 80 -12.50 -0.09 19.48
N THR A 81 -12.22 1.21 19.62
CA THR A 81 -11.87 2.10 18.49
C THR A 81 -10.55 2.80 18.79
N PHE A 82 -9.75 3.02 17.77
CA PHE A 82 -8.52 3.80 17.86
C PHE A 82 -8.43 4.77 16.68
N CYS A 83 -7.98 6.00 16.92
CA CYS A 83 -7.75 6.96 15.84
C CYS A 83 -6.69 8.00 16.19
N THR A 84 -5.78 8.26 15.25
CA THR A 84 -4.93 9.46 15.26
C THR A 84 -4.69 9.93 13.83
N LEU A 85 -4.56 11.25 13.61
CA LEU A 85 -4.48 11.87 12.27
C LEU A 85 -3.29 12.83 12.09
N ASP A 86 -2.38 12.91 13.06
CA ASP A 86 -1.17 13.72 12.95
C ASP A 86 0.05 13.05 13.59
N PHE A 87 0.20 11.74 13.39
CA PHE A 87 1.44 11.03 13.72
C PHE A 87 2.50 11.42 12.68
N ARG A 88 3.51 12.22 13.08
CA ARG A 88 4.50 12.76 12.16
C ARG A 88 5.77 11.95 12.12
N ILE A 89 6.26 11.72 10.90
CA ILE A 89 7.45 10.93 10.62
C ILE A 89 8.43 11.78 9.80
N PRO A 90 9.72 11.89 10.18
CA PRO A 90 10.73 12.57 9.40
C PRO A 90 11.22 11.68 8.23
N ILE A 91 10.85 12.03 7.01
CA ILE A 91 11.15 11.25 5.80
C ILE A 91 12.19 11.98 4.94
N LEU A 92 13.23 11.28 4.47
CA LEU A 92 14.21 11.87 3.54
C LEU A 92 13.58 12.07 2.15
N GLY A 93 13.16 13.30 1.87
CA GLY A 93 12.72 13.74 0.55
C GLY A 93 13.88 14.26 -0.31
N THR A 94 13.61 14.50 -1.61
CA THR A 94 14.62 14.96 -2.58
C THR A 94 15.24 16.33 -2.28
N ASN A 95 14.65 17.09 -1.34
CA ASN A 95 15.04 18.45 -0.97
C ASN A 95 15.43 18.59 0.52
N GLY A 96 15.53 17.48 1.28
CA GLY A 96 15.77 17.47 2.73
C GLY A 96 14.76 16.59 3.49
N ILE A 97 14.77 16.65 4.83
CA ILE A 97 13.71 16.03 5.63
C ILE A 97 12.37 16.70 5.31
N ARG A 98 11.35 15.87 5.12
CA ARG A 98 9.95 16.24 5.05
C ARG A 98 9.23 15.52 6.16
N ASP A 99 8.59 16.27 7.05
CA ASP A 99 7.63 15.72 8.00
C ASP A 99 6.40 15.27 7.20
N THR A 100 6.19 13.97 7.10
CA THR A 100 4.95 13.40 6.56
C THR A 100 4.04 13.08 7.73
N SER A 101 2.85 13.67 7.71
CA SER A 101 1.77 13.38 8.65
C SER A 101 1.06 12.10 8.21
N VAL A 102 0.93 11.14 9.13
CA VAL A 102 0.28 9.85 8.93
C VAL A 102 -0.94 9.75 9.85
N GLY A 103 -2.05 9.33 9.27
CA GLY A 103 -3.25 8.92 9.99
C GLY A 103 -3.32 7.41 10.14
N ILE A 104 -3.87 6.97 11.27
CA ILE A 104 -4.21 5.58 11.58
C ILE A 104 -5.63 5.60 12.13
N VAL A 105 -6.53 4.88 11.46
CA VAL A 105 -7.94 4.68 11.84
C VAL A 105 -8.12 3.19 12.09
N ALA A 106 -8.67 2.79 13.23
CA ALA A 106 -8.91 1.37 13.51
C ALA A 106 -10.21 1.11 14.28
N VAL A 107 -10.86 -0.01 13.92
CA VAL A 107 -11.93 -0.65 14.68
C VAL A 107 -11.49 -2.07 15.00
N PHE A 108 -11.74 -2.47 16.24
CA PHE A 108 -11.53 -3.81 16.77
C PHE A 108 -12.84 -4.25 17.42
N ASP A 109 -13.66 -5.04 16.73
CA ASP A 109 -14.76 -5.72 17.41
C ASP A 109 -14.21 -6.95 18.13
N GLY A 110 -14.74 -7.23 19.31
CA GLY A 110 -14.19 -8.20 20.25
C GLY A 110 -15.22 -9.25 20.62
N HIS A 111 -14.80 -10.50 20.78
CA HIS A 111 -15.70 -11.60 21.11
C HIS A 111 -15.15 -12.54 22.18
N ASN A 112 -16.07 -13.12 22.95
CA ASN A 112 -15.81 -13.99 24.11
C ASN A 112 -15.04 -13.30 25.26
N GLY A 113 -14.99 -11.97 25.28
CA GLY A 113 -14.17 -11.17 26.18
C GLY A 113 -13.50 -9.99 25.46
N ALA A 114 -13.16 -8.95 26.21
CA ALA A 114 -12.66 -7.69 25.66
C ALA A 114 -11.12 -7.61 25.62
N GLU A 115 -10.42 -8.64 26.08
CA GLU A 115 -8.98 -8.59 26.34
C GLU A 115 -8.17 -8.46 25.05
N ALA A 116 -8.61 -9.11 23.97
CA ALA A 116 -7.95 -9.09 22.66
C ALA A 116 -8.06 -7.72 21.97
N SER A 117 -9.27 -7.17 21.89
CA SER A 117 -9.55 -5.86 21.30
C SER A 117 -8.93 -4.73 22.12
N GLU A 118 -8.95 -4.83 23.46
CA GLU A 118 -8.33 -3.86 24.36
C GLU A 118 -6.80 -3.88 24.22
N MET A 119 -6.16 -5.04 24.23
CA MET A 119 -4.71 -5.14 23.97
C MET A 119 -4.35 -4.58 22.59
N ALA A 120 -5.08 -4.94 21.54
CA ALA A 120 -4.81 -4.47 20.18
C ALA A 120 -4.97 -2.95 20.04
N SER A 121 -6.04 -2.37 20.60
CA SER A 121 -6.29 -0.92 20.57
C SER A 121 -5.25 -0.10 21.34
N ASN A 122 -4.70 -0.63 22.44
CA ASN A 122 -3.65 0.03 23.22
C ASN A 122 -2.27 -0.07 22.56
N LEU A 123 -1.90 -1.24 22.02
CA LEU A 123 -0.55 -1.50 21.51
C LEU A 123 -0.33 -1.07 20.05
N LEU A 124 -1.39 -0.93 19.24
CA LEU A 124 -1.28 -0.65 17.78
C LEU A 124 -0.33 0.52 17.48
N LEU A 125 -0.53 1.68 18.13
CA LEU A 125 0.28 2.87 17.87
C LEU A 125 1.74 2.66 18.28
N GLU A 126 1.98 2.02 19.43
CA GLU A 126 3.31 1.89 20.00
C GLU A 126 4.17 0.94 19.17
N TYR A 127 3.62 -0.21 18.79
CA TYR A 127 4.30 -1.21 17.97
C TYR A 127 4.49 -0.69 16.55
N PHE A 128 3.47 -0.05 15.95
CA PHE A 128 3.60 0.60 14.63
C PHE A 128 4.70 1.67 14.63
N THR A 129 4.74 2.53 15.64
CA THR A 129 5.75 3.59 15.80
C THR A 129 7.16 3.01 15.93
N LEU A 130 7.30 1.94 16.72
CA LEU A 130 8.57 1.26 16.93
C LEU A 130 9.08 0.59 15.64
N HIS A 131 8.26 -0.26 15.00
CA HIS A 131 8.63 -0.92 13.74
C HIS A 131 9.00 0.08 12.67
N THR A 132 8.22 1.16 12.55
CA THR A 132 8.47 2.26 11.61
C THR A 132 9.85 2.85 11.82
N SER A 133 10.21 3.13 13.07
CA SER A 133 11.50 3.74 13.43
C SER A 133 12.67 2.81 13.10
N PHE A 134 12.63 1.53 13.51
CA PHE A 134 13.68 0.56 13.18
C PHE A 134 13.79 0.28 11.67
N LEU A 135 12.68 0.25 10.94
CA LEU A 135 12.68 0.04 9.49
C LEU A 135 13.26 1.26 8.74
N PHE A 136 12.99 2.48 9.22
CA PHE A 136 13.64 3.69 8.71
C PHE A 136 15.13 3.73 9.02
N ASP A 137 15.57 3.46 10.26
CA ASP A 137 17.00 3.43 10.57
C ASP A 137 17.75 2.40 9.72
N ALA A 138 17.25 1.14 9.67
CA ALA A 138 17.88 0.11 8.87
C ALA A 138 18.01 0.50 7.38
N THR A 139 17.02 1.23 6.85
CA THR A 139 17.04 1.77 5.48
C THR A 139 18.05 2.92 5.33
N TYR A 140 18.07 3.89 6.25
CA TYR A 140 18.98 5.03 6.22
C TYR A 140 20.44 4.64 6.49
N SER A 141 20.68 3.70 7.41
CA SER A 141 21.98 3.09 7.70
C SER A 141 22.55 2.38 6.46
N PHE A 142 21.72 1.65 5.70
CA PHE A 142 22.15 1.05 4.43
C PHE A 142 22.47 2.09 3.35
N LEU A 143 21.66 3.15 3.21
CA LEU A 143 21.91 4.23 2.25
C LEU A 143 23.18 5.03 2.60
N SER A 144 23.43 5.25 3.89
CA SER A 144 24.68 5.80 4.43
C SER A 144 25.87 4.92 4.03
N MET A 145 25.79 3.60 4.25
CA MET A 145 26.82 2.64 3.87
C MET A 145 27.10 2.63 2.36
N MET A 146 26.07 2.68 1.51
CA MET A 146 26.20 2.82 0.06
C MET A 146 26.87 4.14 -0.34
N SER A 147 26.47 5.28 0.23
CA SER A 147 27.06 6.58 -0.09
C SER A 147 28.55 6.69 0.28
N LYS A 148 28.99 5.92 1.29
CA LYS A 148 30.39 5.79 1.72
C LYS A 148 31.18 4.76 0.90
N GLY A 149 30.54 4.07 -0.05
CA GLY A 149 31.14 3.02 -0.87
C GLY A 149 31.44 1.71 -0.12
N MET A 150 30.99 1.59 1.14
CA MET A 150 31.31 0.46 2.02
C MET A 150 30.33 -0.71 1.84
N LEU A 151 30.12 -1.16 0.60
CA LEU A 151 29.35 -2.40 0.39
C LEU A 151 30.10 -3.59 1.02
N PRO A 152 29.41 -4.49 1.74
CA PRO A 152 30.01 -5.72 2.22
C PRO A 152 30.37 -6.61 1.02
N ASN A 153 31.67 -6.74 0.75
CA ASN A 153 32.18 -7.68 -0.23
C ASN A 153 31.72 -9.11 0.14
N LYS A 154 31.20 -9.86 -0.83
CA LYS A 154 31.33 -11.32 -0.76
C LYS A 154 32.83 -11.66 -0.78
N GLU A 155 33.22 -12.61 0.05
CA GLU A 155 34.59 -12.82 0.52
C GLU A 155 35.60 -12.92 -0.64
N GLY A 156 36.70 -12.15 -0.60
CA GLY A 156 37.61 -12.08 -1.75
C GLY A 156 38.81 -11.13 -1.75
N GLY A 157 39.14 -10.45 -0.66
CA GLY A 157 40.48 -9.84 -0.46
C GLY A 157 40.78 -8.45 -1.06
N GLN A 158 41.66 -7.74 -0.33
CA GLN A 158 42.42 -6.52 -0.65
C GLN A 158 41.69 -5.19 -0.91
N ASN A 159 42.35 -4.11 -0.47
CA ASN A 159 41.92 -2.72 -0.61
C ASN A 159 42.38 -2.14 -1.94
N TYR A 160 41.46 -1.56 -2.72
CA TYR A 160 41.80 -0.53 -3.70
C TYR A 160 40.80 0.62 -3.64
N ALA A 161 41.27 1.77 -3.17
CA ALA A 161 40.60 3.05 -3.41
C ALA A 161 40.81 3.49 -4.87
N SER A 162 39.99 4.44 -5.33
CA SER A 162 40.02 5.08 -6.65
C SER A 162 39.69 4.18 -7.86
N GLN A 163 38.39 4.06 -8.16
CA GLN A 163 37.81 4.61 -9.40
C GLN A 163 36.27 4.51 -9.38
N MET A 164 35.58 5.55 -9.90
CA MET A 164 34.14 5.50 -10.21
C MET A 164 33.93 5.55 -11.72
N PRO A 165 33.62 4.42 -12.37
CA PRO A 165 33.12 4.38 -13.74
C PRO A 165 31.59 4.21 -13.78
N GLY A 166 30.88 5.08 -14.52
CA GLY A 166 29.50 4.87 -14.99
C GLY A 166 28.40 4.66 -13.94
N TRP A 167 27.58 5.69 -13.68
CA TRP A 167 26.32 5.57 -12.93
C TRP A 167 25.19 5.00 -13.80
N ASP A 168 25.41 3.82 -14.40
CA ASP A 168 24.51 3.19 -15.39
C ASP A 168 23.95 1.84 -14.93
N GLU A 169 22.64 1.66 -15.12
CA GLU A 169 21.76 0.47 -15.11
C GLU A 169 21.93 -0.63 -14.02
N LYS A 170 23.15 -1.07 -13.68
CA LYS A 170 23.42 -2.25 -12.83
C LYS A 170 23.09 -2.09 -11.34
N LEU A 171 22.80 -0.88 -10.87
CA LEU A 171 22.38 -0.65 -9.49
C LEU A 171 20.91 -1.02 -9.22
N GLY A 172 20.11 -1.33 -10.25
CA GLY A 172 18.72 -1.77 -10.06
C GLY A 172 18.57 -3.06 -9.22
N ASP A 173 19.52 -4.00 -9.34
CA ASP A 173 19.41 -5.36 -8.78
C ASP A 173 19.83 -5.48 -7.30
N TYR A 174 20.27 -4.41 -6.63
CA TYR A 174 20.58 -4.46 -5.20
C TYR A 174 19.29 -4.50 -4.37
N VAL A 175 18.89 -5.72 -4.01
CA VAL A 175 17.75 -5.98 -3.13
C VAL A 175 18.18 -5.87 -1.66
N LEU A 176 17.69 -4.84 -0.98
CA LEU A 176 17.72 -4.73 0.47
C LEU A 176 16.70 -5.71 1.07
N GLN A 177 17.12 -6.58 1.97
CA GLN A 177 16.20 -7.43 2.75
C GLN A 177 16.10 -6.91 4.18
N ILE A 178 14.92 -6.46 4.58
CA ILE A 178 14.64 -5.95 5.94
C ILE A 178 13.34 -6.59 6.42
N GLY A 179 13.45 -7.65 7.25
CA GLY A 179 12.30 -8.48 7.61
C GLY A 179 11.74 -9.21 6.38
N ARG A 180 10.44 -9.05 6.10
CA ARG A 180 9.79 -9.67 4.94
C ARG A 180 9.94 -8.83 3.66
N ILE A 181 10.32 -7.54 3.77
CA ILE A 181 10.46 -6.63 2.62
C ILE A 181 11.70 -6.96 1.78
N LYS A 182 11.53 -6.94 0.45
CA LYS A 182 12.60 -6.84 -0.55
C LYS A 182 12.56 -5.46 -1.22
N PHE A 183 13.37 -4.51 -0.76
CA PHE A 183 13.49 -3.20 -1.40
C PHE A 183 14.40 -3.27 -2.63
N THR A 184 13.86 -2.99 -3.81
CA THR A 184 14.66 -2.61 -4.98
C THR A 184 15.12 -1.15 -4.83
N LEU A 185 16.38 -0.83 -5.16
CA LEU A 185 16.87 0.56 -5.06
C LEU A 185 16.00 1.57 -5.85
N SER A 186 15.32 1.15 -6.91
CA SER A 186 14.35 1.96 -7.65
C SER A 186 13.20 2.48 -6.79
N LYS A 187 12.62 1.67 -5.89
CA LYS A 187 11.54 2.14 -4.98
C LYS A 187 12.04 3.23 -4.03
N ILE A 188 13.30 3.14 -3.58
CA ILE A 188 13.93 4.14 -2.72
C ILE A 188 14.15 5.46 -3.49
N PHE A 189 14.63 5.41 -4.74
CA PHE A 189 14.85 6.61 -5.54
C PHE A 189 13.59 7.22 -6.19
N ASN A 190 12.49 6.47 -6.30
CA ASN A 190 11.20 6.99 -6.77
C ASN A 190 10.52 7.88 -5.72
N GLY A 191 10.77 7.64 -4.43
CA GLY A 191 10.25 8.44 -3.32
C GLY A 191 9.07 7.83 -2.56
N ASP A 192 8.61 6.64 -2.95
CA ASP A 192 7.45 5.94 -2.32
C ASP A 192 7.84 4.93 -1.22
N PHE A 193 9.14 4.75 -0.97
CA PHE A 193 9.64 3.68 -0.08
C PHE A 193 9.12 3.75 1.36
N HIS A 194 8.73 4.94 1.83
CA HIS A 194 8.10 5.10 3.13
C HIS A 194 6.73 4.44 3.19
N LEU A 195 5.94 4.50 2.12
CA LEU A 195 4.61 3.88 2.07
C LEU A 195 4.71 2.34 2.22
N GLU A 196 5.80 1.75 1.72
CA GLU A 196 6.14 0.33 1.93
C GLU A 196 6.63 0.05 3.36
N ILE A 197 7.41 0.97 3.97
CA ILE A 197 7.79 0.88 5.38
C ILE A 197 6.54 0.90 6.26
N LEU A 198 5.61 1.85 6.06
CA LEU A 198 4.37 1.95 6.83
C LEU A 198 3.48 0.70 6.65
N LYS A 199 3.41 0.14 5.43
CA LYS A 199 2.70 -1.13 5.15
C LYS A 199 3.29 -2.30 5.95
N GLU A 200 4.60 -2.49 5.95
CA GLU A 200 5.27 -3.53 6.75
C GLU A 200 5.19 -3.24 8.26
N SER A 201 5.28 -1.99 8.71
CA SER A 201 5.14 -1.63 10.13
C SER A 201 3.79 -2.05 10.70
N LEU A 202 2.71 -1.85 9.93
CA LEU A 202 1.37 -2.30 10.31
C LEU A 202 1.27 -3.83 10.30
N LEU A 203 1.82 -4.48 9.29
CA LEU A 203 1.86 -5.95 9.23
C LEU A 203 2.59 -6.54 10.44
N LYS A 204 3.76 -6.01 10.81
CA LYS A 204 4.50 -6.44 12.00
C LYS A 204 3.75 -6.11 13.30
N ALA A 205 3.16 -4.92 13.41
CA ALA A 205 2.43 -4.55 14.62
C ALA A 205 1.28 -5.52 14.92
N ILE A 206 0.53 -5.94 13.89
CA ILE A 206 -0.56 -6.93 14.05
C ILE A 206 -0.03 -8.32 14.40
N ASP A 207 1.08 -8.75 13.78
CA ASP A 207 1.74 -10.04 14.04
C ASP A 207 2.29 -10.11 15.48
N ASP A 208 2.98 -9.06 15.93
CA ASP A 208 3.55 -8.94 17.28
C ASP A 208 2.46 -8.76 18.37
N ILE A 209 1.34 -8.08 18.07
CA ILE A 209 0.16 -8.01 18.94
C ILE A 209 -0.49 -9.38 19.10
N ASP A 210 -0.71 -10.11 18.00
CA ASP A 210 -1.32 -11.44 18.05
C ASP A 210 -0.42 -12.46 18.76
N ALA A 211 0.90 -12.42 18.55
CA ALA A 211 1.85 -13.23 19.28
C ALA A 211 1.85 -12.92 20.79
N THR A 212 1.80 -11.63 21.15
CA THR A 212 1.73 -11.18 22.56
C THR A 212 0.43 -11.62 23.22
N PHE A 213 -0.71 -11.42 22.55
CA PHE A 213 -2.00 -11.84 23.07
C PHE A 213 -2.11 -13.36 23.16
N CYS A 214 -1.61 -14.12 22.19
CA CYS A 214 -1.58 -15.58 22.26
C CYS A 214 -0.72 -16.10 23.42
N GLU A 215 0.41 -15.44 23.72
CA GLU A 215 1.22 -15.75 24.91
C GLU A 215 0.43 -15.50 26.21
N GLU A 216 -0.25 -14.36 26.34
CA GLU A 216 -1.01 -14.02 27.55
C GLU A 216 -2.29 -14.85 27.68
N ALA A 217 -2.99 -15.13 26.58
CA ALA A 217 -4.12 -16.05 26.53
C ALA A 217 -3.73 -17.48 26.97
N SER A 218 -2.54 -17.95 26.59
CA SER A 218 -2.02 -19.24 27.06
C SER A 218 -1.63 -19.24 28.55
N ARG A 219 -1.31 -18.08 29.14
CA ARG A 219 -0.93 -17.95 30.56
C ARG A 219 -2.13 -17.76 31.48
N TYR A 220 -3.11 -16.98 31.06
CA TYR A 220 -4.31 -16.61 31.83
C TYR A 220 -5.57 -17.37 31.43
N ASN A 221 -5.47 -18.27 30.43
CA ASN A 221 -6.57 -19.07 29.88
C ASN A 221 -7.71 -18.18 29.32
N PHE A 222 -7.35 -17.14 28.56
CA PHE A 222 -8.32 -16.35 27.80
C PHE A 222 -8.74 -17.08 26.52
N ASN A 223 -10.04 -17.03 26.21
CA ASN A 223 -10.64 -17.56 24.98
C ASN A 223 -11.22 -16.45 24.09
N SER A 224 -10.85 -15.21 24.35
CA SER A 224 -11.26 -14.05 23.56
C SER A 224 -10.47 -13.92 22.26
N GLY A 225 -11.09 -13.24 21.31
CA GLY A 225 -10.49 -12.85 20.05
C GLY A 225 -11.02 -11.50 19.61
N SER A 226 -10.47 -10.97 18.52
CA SER A 226 -10.86 -9.67 17.99
C SER A 226 -10.62 -9.60 16.48
N THR A 227 -11.56 -8.96 15.79
CA THR A 227 -11.32 -8.45 14.44
C THR A 227 -10.40 -7.24 14.49
N ALA A 228 -9.82 -6.85 13.35
CA ALA A 228 -9.00 -5.66 13.25
C ALA A 228 -9.08 -5.07 11.84
N THR A 229 -9.90 -4.04 11.69
CA THR A 229 -9.93 -3.20 10.49
C THR A 229 -9.08 -1.97 10.73
N VAL A 230 -7.94 -1.85 10.03
CA VAL A 230 -7.02 -0.70 10.16
C VAL A 230 -6.84 -0.01 8.80
N VAL A 231 -6.97 1.32 8.78
CA VAL A 231 -6.69 2.15 7.61
C VAL A 231 -5.57 3.13 7.93
N LEU A 232 -4.49 3.08 7.14
CA LEU A 232 -3.45 4.09 7.11
C LEU A 232 -3.80 5.19 6.12
N ILE A 233 -3.44 6.43 6.45
CA ILE A 233 -3.58 7.61 5.60
C ILE A 233 -2.21 8.28 5.52
N ALA A 234 -1.59 8.38 4.35
CA ALA A 234 -0.28 9.02 4.18
C ALA A 234 -0.16 9.64 2.78
N ASP A 235 0.40 10.85 2.68
CA ASP A 235 0.64 11.51 1.39
C ASP A 235 -0.58 11.60 0.44
N SER A 236 -1.76 11.87 1.01
CA SER A 236 -3.06 11.86 0.30
C SER A 236 -3.40 10.52 -0.38
N GLN A 237 -2.80 9.44 0.10
CA GLN A 237 -3.14 8.06 -0.23
C GLN A 237 -3.66 7.34 1.02
N ILE A 238 -4.42 6.27 0.80
CA ILE A 238 -4.91 5.36 1.85
C ILE A 238 -4.52 3.93 1.56
N LEU A 239 -4.40 3.15 2.63
CA LEU A 239 -4.24 1.70 2.60
C LEU A 239 -5.07 1.09 3.73
N ALA A 240 -5.99 0.20 3.38
CA ALA A 240 -6.74 -0.61 4.32
C ALA A 240 -6.12 -2.01 4.48
N ALA A 241 -6.10 -2.50 5.73
CA ALA A 241 -5.72 -3.83 6.16
C ALA A 241 -6.87 -4.40 7.02
N ASN A 242 -7.36 -5.60 6.71
CA ASN A 242 -8.51 -6.19 7.40
C ASN A 242 -8.26 -7.59 7.94
N VAL A 243 -8.71 -7.82 9.18
CA VAL A 243 -8.76 -9.10 9.89
C VAL A 243 -10.20 -9.25 10.39
N GLY A 244 -10.91 -10.32 9.99
CA GLY A 244 -12.33 -10.50 10.34
C GLY A 244 -13.30 -9.85 9.34
N ASP A 245 -14.51 -9.53 9.79
CA ASP A 245 -15.68 -9.10 9.02
C ASP A 245 -16.18 -7.67 9.36
N SER A 246 -15.54 -6.98 10.31
CA SER A 246 -15.52 -5.52 10.38
C SER A 246 -15.10 -4.90 9.03
N LYS A 247 -15.60 -3.69 8.71
CA LYS A 247 -15.41 -3.03 7.39
C LYS A 247 -14.83 -1.63 7.48
N ALA A 248 -14.11 -1.24 6.42
CA ALA A 248 -13.82 0.16 6.10
C ALA A 248 -14.25 0.51 4.66
N PHE A 249 -14.75 1.73 4.48
CA PHE A 249 -15.28 2.24 3.21
C PHE A 249 -15.14 3.77 3.11
N LEU A 250 -15.13 4.29 1.89
CA LEU A 250 -15.28 5.72 1.61
C LEU A 250 -16.75 6.03 1.28
N CYS A 251 -17.22 7.20 1.70
CA CYS A 251 -18.40 7.84 1.13
C CYS A 251 -17.93 8.92 0.15
N SER A 252 -18.06 8.64 -1.14
CA SER A 252 -17.55 9.50 -2.23
C SER A 252 -18.71 10.19 -2.95
N GLU A 253 -18.59 11.48 -3.25
CA GLU A 253 -19.61 12.21 -4.00
C GLU A 253 -19.66 11.74 -5.47
N MET A 254 -20.85 11.31 -5.90
CA MET A 254 -21.14 10.91 -7.28
C MET A 254 -22.38 11.64 -7.80
N PHE A 255 -22.30 12.15 -9.03
CA PHE A 255 -23.43 12.76 -9.70
C PHE A 255 -24.33 11.70 -10.33
N GLN A 256 -25.54 11.52 -9.79
CA GLN A 256 -26.55 10.60 -10.30
C GLN A 256 -27.38 11.25 -11.41
N SER A 257 -27.60 10.52 -12.51
CA SER A 257 -28.48 10.96 -13.58
C SER A 257 -29.95 11.03 -13.12
N PRO A 258 -30.83 11.80 -13.79
CA PRO A 258 -32.25 11.92 -13.40
C PRO A 258 -33.01 10.61 -13.11
N PRO A 259 -32.85 9.49 -13.85
CA PRO A 259 -33.50 8.22 -13.49
C PRO A 259 -32.90 7.58 -12.23
N GLU A 260 -31.59 7.68 -12.01
CA GLU A 260 -30.89 7.11 -10.85
C GLU A 260 -31.23 7.91 -9.59
N ALA A 261 -31.13 9.23 -9.63
CA ALA A 261 -31.52 10.12 -8.54
C ALA A 261 -32.98 9.89 -8.11
N LYS A 262 -33.88 9.66 -9.08
CA LYS A 262 -35.27 9.28 -8.82
C LYS A 262 -35.38 7.90 -8.16
N ALA A 263 -34.58 6.92 -8.56
CA ALA A 263 -34.55 5.59 -7.94
C ALA A 263 -34.01 5.63 -6.49
N THR A 264 -32.94 6.40 -6.25
CA THR A 264 -32.35 6.63 -4.92
C THR A 264 -33.36 7.30 -3.99
N LEU A 265 -34.03 8.38 -4.41
CA LEU A 265 -35.07 9.04 -3.63
C LEU A 265 -36.27 8.10 -3.35
N LEU A 266 -36.64 7.23 -4.29
CA LEU A 266 -37.66 6.20 -4.05
C LEU A 266 -37.18 5.13 -3.04
N ARG A 267 -35.91 4.70 -3.09
CA ARG A 267 -35.30 3.80 -2.10
C ARG A 267 -35.40 4.41 -0.70
N LEU A 268 -34.90 5.63 -0.53
CA LEU A 268 -34.93 6.38 0.73
C LEU A 268 -36.35 6.54 1.27
N TYR A 269 -37.31 6.97 0.44
CA TYR A 269 -38.72 7.08 0.86
C TYR A 269 -39.32 5.72 1.27
N SER A 270 -39.01 4.64 0.55
CA SER A 270 -39.44 3.29 0.91
C SER A 270 -38.82 2.77 2.22
N LYS A 271 -37.64 3.29 2.59
CA LYS A 271 -36.92 2.91 3.81
C LYS A 271 -37.46 3.67 5.01
N GLY A 272 -37.52 5.01 4.95
CA GLY A 272 -38.11 5.82 6.02
C GLY A 272 -39.54 5.40 6.38
N ARG A 273 -40.34 4.95 5.40
CA ARG A 273 -41.69 4.41 5.64
C ARG A 273 -41.71 3.06 6.36
N ARG A 274 -40.67 2.22 6.21
CA ARG A 274 -40.49 0.97 6.98
C ARG A 274 -39.99 1.27 8.39
N ASP A 275 -39.10 2.24 8.52
CA ASP A 275 -38.51 2.70 9.78
C ASP A 275 -39.47 3.57 10.63
N GLY A 276 -40.78 3.48 10.39
CA GLY A 276 -41.83 4.19 11.14
C GLY A 276 -41.96 5.70 10.89
N ALA A 277 -41.06 6.33 10.12
CA ALA A 277 -41.06 7.76 9.90
C ALA A 277 -42.26 8.22 9.05
N SER A 278 -43.20 8.94 9.68
CA SER A 278 -44.43 9.45 9.06
C SER A 278 -44.20 10.68 8.16
N LYS A 279 -43.14 10.67 7.32
CA LYS A 279 -42.85 11.71 6.33
C LYS A 279 -44.01 11.76 5.31
N ARG A 280 -44.80 12.84 5.36
CA ARG A 280 -45.88 13.10 4.38
C ARG A 280 -45.29 13.27 2.98
N LEU A 281 -46.04 12.87 1.96
CA LEU A 281 -45.63 12.93 0.54
C LEU A 281 -45.66 14.38 -0.03
N LYS A 282 -45.07 15.34 0.68
CA LYS A 282 -45.07 16.78 0.30
C LYS A 282 -43.74 17.29 -0.25
N ASP A 283 -42.63 16.56 -0.09
CA ASP A 283 -41.30 16.93 -0.62
C ASP A 283 -41.16 16.64 -2.13
N TYR A 284 -42.25 16.86 -2.88
CA TYR A 284 -42.33 16.72 -4.34
C TYR A 284 -41.39 17.68 -5.08
N GLY A 285 -40.88 18.73 -4.41
CA GLY A 285 -39.86 19.63 -4.94
C GLY A 285 -38.58 18.88 -5.31
N ASN A 286 -38.02 18.12 -4.38
CA ASN A 286 -36.75 17.40 -4.57
C ASN A 286 -36.87 16.30 -5.64
N PHE A 287 -37.99 15.56 -5.64
CA PHE A 287 -38.30 14.61 -6.72
C PHE A 287 -38.42 15.27 -8.10
N LYS A 288 -38.93 16.51 -8.18
CA LYS A 288 -39.08 17.25 -9.44
C LYS A 288 -37.77 17.87 -9.92
N LEU A 289 -36.91 18.33 -9.01
CA LEU A 289 -35.56 18.83 -9.27
C LEU A 289 -34.61 17.71 -9.73
N ALA A 290 -34.57 16.59 -9.01
CA ALA A 290 -33.79 15.41 -9.38
C ALA A 290 -34.19 14.90 -10.78
N ALA A 291 -35.49 14.90 -11.08
CA ALA A 291 -36.02 14.49 -12.39
C ALA A 291 -35.69 15.46 -13.54
N SER A 292 -35.22 16.69 -13.29
CA SER A 292 -34.81 17.64 -14.34
C SER A 292 -33.30 17.81 -14.46
N ASN A 293 -32.57 17.81 -13.33
CA ASN A 293 -31.17 18.23 -13.27
C ASN A 293 -30.20 17.15 -12.79
N GLY A 294 -30.67 15.96 -12.40
CA GLY A 294 -29.85 15.00 -11.65
C GLY A 294 -29.68 15.44 -10.18
N LEU A 295 -28.85 14.71 -9.43
CA LEU A 295 -28.54 15.02 -8.04
C LEU A 295 -27.14 14.49 -7.70
N PRO A 296 -26.29 15.21 -6.94
CA PRO A 296 -25.18 14.55 -6.27
C PRO A 296 -25.72 13.57 -5.21
N HIS A 297 -24.93 12.57 -4.84
CA HIS A 297 -25.24 11.62 -3.76
C HIS A 297 -23.93 10.97 -3.28
N PHE A 298 -23.87 10.54 -2.02
CA PHE A 298 -22.71 9.78 -1.56
C PHE A 298 -22.85 8.29 -1.90
N ALA A 299 -21.91 7.75 -2.66
CA ALA A 299 -21.79 6.32 -2.93
C ALA A 299 -20.78 5.67 -1.96
N ALA A 300 -21.09 4.46 -1.48
CA ALA A 300 -20.16 3.68 -0.68
C ALA A 300 -19.14 2.94 -1.57
N LYS A 301 -17.86 3.22 -1.38
CA LYS A 301 -16.73 2.49 -1.98
C LYS A 301 -16.06 1.66 -0.88
N GLU A 302 -16.39 0.38 -0.80
CA GLU A 302 -15.76 -0.55 0.15
C GLU A 302 -14.25 -0.70 -0.12
N LEU A 303 -13.44 -0.62 0.95
CA LEU A 303 -11.98 -0.77 0.90
C LEU A 303 -11.54 -2.17 1.34
N THR A 304 -12.35 -2.85 2.15
CA THR A 304 -12.06 -4.15 2.74
C THR A 304 -13.01 -5.23 2.25
N LYS A 305 -12.64 -6.49 2.47
CA LYS A 305 -13.53 -7.65 2.30
C LYS A 305 -13.59 -8.43 3.60
N ASP A 306 -14.69 -9.14 3.76
CA ASP A 306 -15.02 -9.84 5.00
C ASP A 306 -14.34 -11.21 5.00
N HIS A 307 -13.88 -11.64 6.17
CA HIS A 307 -13.24 -12.95 6.37
C HIS A 307 -14.25 -13.93 6.96
N HIS A 308 -15.34 -14.17 6.22
CA HIS A 308 -16.37 -15.14 6.58
C HIS A 308 -15.92 -16.57 6.17
N PRO A 309 -16.09 -17.60 7.02
CA PRO A 309 -15.51 -18.93 6.81
C PRO A 309 -15.89 -19.70 5.55
N ASP A 310 -16.96 -19.33 4.83
CA ASP A 310 -17.32 -19.97 3.55
C ASP A 310 -16.68 -19.33 2.31
N ARG A 311 -15.97 -18.20 2.46
CA ARG A 311 -15.19 -17.57 1.39
C ARG A 311 -14.14 -18.57 0.89
N VAL A 312 -14.08 -18.82 -0.41
CA VAL A 312 -13.45 -20.03 -0.98
C VAL A 312 -11.96 -20.17 -0.60
N ASP A 313 -11.22 -19.07 -0.57
CA ASP A 313 -9.81 -19.01 -0.16
C ASP A 313 -9.62 -19.24 1.35
N GLU A 314 -10.47 -18.60 2.16
CA GLU A 314 -10.48 -18.73 3.62
C GLU A 314 -10.84 -20.16 4.05
N ARG A 315 -11.91 -20.71 3.48
CA ARG A 315 -12.34 -22.10 3.66
C ARG A 315 -11.23 -23.07 3.29
N SER A 316 -10.60 -22.88 2.13
CA SER A 316 -9.52 -23.75 1.66
C SER A 316 -8.33 -23.75 2.62
N ARG A 317 -8.01 -22.61 3.25
CA ARG A 317 -6.97 -22.55 4.30
C ARG A 317 -7.39 -23.30 5.56
N VAL A 318 -8.60 -23.05 6.07
CA VAL A 318 -9.14 -23.73 7.27
C VAL A 318 -9.15 -25.25 7.09
N GLU A 319 -9.66 -25.73 5.95
CA GLU A 319 -9.74 -27.16 5.65
C GLU A 319 -8.34 -27.78 5.39
N ALA A 320 -7.40 -27.04 4.78
CA ALA A 320 -6.01 -27.48 4.63
C ALA A 320 -5.23 -27.54 5.97
N SER A 321 -5.62 -26.72 6.96
CA SER A 321 -5.11 -26.79 8.34
C SER A 321 -5.81 -27.86 9.19
N GLY A 322 -6.70 -28.68 8.63
CA GLY A 322 -7.43 -29.71 9.37
C GLY A 322 -8.59 -29.19 10.23
N GLY A 323 -8.97 -27.93 10.06
CA GLY A 323 -10.27 -27.43 10.50
C GLY A 323 -11.39 -27.87 9.55
N TYR A 324 -12.62 -27.49 9.87
CA TYR A 324 -13.78 -27.64 8.99
C TYR A 324 -14.70 -26.42 9.09
N VAL A 325 -15.50 -26.19 8.05
CA VAL A 325 -16.48 -25.11 8.03
C VAL A 325 -17.89 -25.68 8.02
N SER A 326 -18.67 -25.36 9.05
CA SER A 326 -20.06 -25.81 9.22
C SER A 326 -21.01 -24.62 9.38
N GLY A 327 -22.11 -24.62 8.62
CA GLY A 327 -23.17 -23.63 8.76
C GLY A 327 -24.12 -23.95 9.91
N TRP A 328 -24.36 -22.99 10.80
CA TRP A 328 -25.38 -23.09 11.85
C TRP A 328 -26.17 -21.79 11.96
N GLY A 329 -27.51 -21.90 11.95
CA GLY A 329 -28.40 -20.72 11.93
C GLY A 329 -28.31 -19.85 10.66
N GLY A 330 -27.62 -20.31 9.62
CA GLY A 330 -27.32 -19.52 8.41
C GLY A 330 -25.94 -18.83 8.42
N VAL A 331 -25.20 -18.88 9.52
CA VAL A 331 -23.84 -18.35 9.66
C VAL A 331 -22.82 -19.48 9.51
N SER A 332 -21.78 -19.28 8.71
CA SER A 332 -20.70 -20.27 8.53
C SER A 332 -19.65 -20.13 9.64
N ARG A 333 -19.26 -21.24 10.27
CA ARG A 333 -18.36 -21.23 11.43
C ARG A 333 -17.19 -22.20 11.31
N VAL A 334 -15.99 -21.75 11.69
CA VAL A 334 -14.80 -22.59 11.84
C VAL A 334 -15.01 -23.54 13.02
N ASN A 335 -14.91 -24.84 12.76
CA ASN A 335 -15.20 -25.94 13.68
C ASN A 335 -16.55 -25.80 14.42
N GLY A 336 -17.54 -25.14 13.80
CA GLY A 336 -18.84 -24.83 14.41
C GLY A 336 -18.83 -23.72 15.47
N GLY A 337 -17.66 -23.19 15.84
CA GLY A 337 -17.50 -22.17 16.89
C GLY A 337 -17.39 -20.76 16.34
N LEU A 338 -16.22 -20.41 15.78
CA LEU A 338 -15.87 -19.03 15.42
C LEU A 338 -16.53 -18.58 14.11
N ALA A 339 -17.12 -17.38 14.08
CA ALA A 339 -17.84 -16.84 12.92
C ALA A 339 -16.94 -16.18 11.86
N VAL A 340 -15.66 -15.96 12.17
CA VAL A 340 -14.64 -15.41 11.27
C VAL A 340 -13.54 -16.44 10.98
N SER A 341 -12.88 -16.32 9.83
CA SER A 341 -11.70 -17.10 9.44
C SER A 341 -10.37 -16.42 9.75
N ARG A 342 -10.40 -15.16 10.22
CA ARG A 342 -9.23 -14.39 10.65
C ARG A 342 -9.55 -13.57 11.90
N ALA A 343 -8.65 -13.60 12.87
CA ALA A 343 -8.76 -12.88 14.13
C ALA A 343 -7.39 -12.71 14.81
N ILE A 344 -7.25 -11.65 15.61
CA ILE A 344 -6.27 -11.53 16.69
C ILE A 344 -6.81 -12.36 17.87
N GLY A 345 -5.96 -13.13 18.57
CA GLY A 345 -6.41 -14.06 19.59
C GLY A 345 -7.07 -15.31 19.01
N ASP A 346 -8.14 -15.82 19.64
CA ASP A 346 -8.72 -17.14 19.30
C ASP A 346 -7.67 -18.27 19.28
N LEU A 347 -6.84 -18.34 20.33
CA LEU A 347 -5.71 -19.28 20.44
C LEU A 347 -6.11 -20.74 20.13
N SER A 348 -7.31 -21.14 20.55
CA SER A 348 -7.90 -22.47 20.32
C SER A 348 -8.29 -22.75 18.86
N PHE A 349 -8.37 -21.73 18.00
CA PHE A 349 -8.68 -21.84 16.57
C PHE A 349 -7.47 -21.64 15.65
N LYS A 350 -6.34 -21.12 16.16
CA LYS A 350 -5.10 -20.93 15.36
C LYS A 350 -4.61 -22.22 14.68
N SER A 351 -4.69 -23.34 15.40
CA SER A 351 -4.35 -24.69 14.89
C SER A 351 -5.23 -25.15 13.74
N PHE A 352 -6.42 -24.56 13.55
CA PHE A 352 -7.40 -24.90 12.53
C PHE A 352 -7.45 -23.87 11.38
N GLY A 353 -6.38 -23.09 11.20
CA GLY A 353 -6.21 -22.18 10.05
C GLY A 353 -6.78 -20.77 10.24
N VAL A 354 -7.21 -20.40 11.44
CA VAL A 354 -7.52 -19.00 11.78
C VAL A 354 -6.21 -18.24 11.98
N ILE A 355 -6.08 -17.09 11.31
CA ILE A 355 -4.84 -16.29 11.28
C ILE A 355 -5.13 -14.82 11.56
N SER A 356 -4.16 -14.12 12.13
CA SER A 356 -4.17 -12.66 12.32
C SER A 356 -3.70 -11.87 11.10
N VAL A 357 -3.06 -12.54 10.12
CA VAL A 357 -2.50 -11.88 8.93
C VAL A 357 -3.60 -11.19 8.11
N PRO A 358 -3.59 -9.85 7.96
CA PRO A 358 -4.66 -9.13 7.29
C PRO A 358 -4.67 -9.34 5.77
N GLU A 359 -5.84 -9.20 5.14
CA GLU A 359 -5.92 -8.87 3.72
C GLU A 359 -5.65 -7.37 3.57
N VAL A 360 -4.61 -7.01 2.81
CA VAL A 360 -4.13 -5.62 2.70
C VAL A 360 -4.19 -5.13 1.27
N THR A 361 -4.83 -3.98 1.10
CA THR A 361 -4.88 -3.25 -0.18
C THR A 361 -3.52 -2.69 -0.60
N ASP A 362 -3.39 -2.32 -1.87
CA ASP A 362 -2.33 -1.39 -2.29
C ASP A 362 -2.75 0.05 -2.02
N TRP A 363 -1.77 0.95 -1.93
CA TRP A 363 -2.01 2.36 -1.67
C TRP A 363 -2.85 2.99 -2.81
N GLN A 364 -3.99 3.59 -2.45
CA GLN A 364 -4.90 4.26 -3.38
C GLN A 364 -4.87 5.77 -3.13
N PRO A 365 -4.81 6.63 -4.15
CA PRO A 365 -4.97 8.07 -3.97
C PRO A 365 -6.39 8.42 -3.51
N LEU A 366 -6.50 9.33 -2.55
CA LEU A 366 -7.74 10.03 -2.23
C LEU A 366 -8.04 11.04 -3.35
N THR A 367 -9.29 11.05 -3.79
CA THR A 367 -9.81 11.98 -4.80
C THR A 367 -10.49 13.17 -4.13
N ALA A 368 -10.75 14.23 -4.90
CA ALA A 368 -11.51 15.39 -4.41
C ALA A 368 -12.99 15.08 -4.09
N ASN A 369 -13.49 13.91 -4.51
CA ASN A 369 -14.86 13.46 -4.26
C ASN A 369 -14.98 12.66 -2.95
N ASP A 370 -13.89 12.09 -2.45
CA ASP A 370 -13.90 11.25 -1.24
C ASP A 370 -14.14 12.13 -0.02
N SER A 371 -15.39 12.17 0.46
CA SER A 371 -15.86 13.15 1.45
C SER A 371 -15.71 12.66 2.88
N TYR A 372 -15.82 11.34 3.10
CA TYR A 372 -15.66 10.70 4.40
C TYR A 372 -14.98 9.35 4.25
N LEU A 373 -14.03 9.03 5.13
CA LEU A 373 -13.62 7.66 5.44
C LEU A 373 -14.39 7.17 6.67
N VAL A 374 -14.88 5.94 6.60
CA VAL A 374 -15.62 5.27 7.68
C VAL A 374 -15.04 3.88 7.93
N ALA A 375 -14.93 3.49 9.20
CA ALA A 375 -14.69 2.12 9.63
C ALA A 375 -15.71 1.73 10.73
N THR A 376 -16.24 0.50 10.70
CA THR A 376 -17.31 0.04 11.60
C THR A 376 -17.23 -1.45 11.93
N SER A 377 -17.72 -1.83 13.11
CA SER A 377 -17.92 -3.23 13.51
C SER A 377 -19.13 -3.90 12.85
N ASP A 378 -19.20 -5.23 12.90
CA ASP A 378 -20.26 -6.03 12.28
C ASP A 378 -21.66 -5.69 12.86
N GLY A 379 -21.76 -5.36 14.14
CA GLY A 379 -23.01 -4.96 14.80
C GLY A 379 -23.63 -3.69 14.22
N VAL A 380 -22.83 -2.82 13.60
CA VAL A 380 -23.35 -1.70 12.79
C VAL A 380 -23.94 -2.22 11.48
N LEU A 381 -23.20 -3.12 10.82
CA LEU A 381 -23.55 -3.75 9.56
C LEU A 381 -24.78 -4.69 9.66
N GLU A 382 -25.08 -5.19 10.87
CA GLU A 382 -26.29 -5.97 11.20
C GLU A 382 -27.59 -5.20 10.87
N LYS A 383 -27.53 -3.86 10.74
CA LYS A 383 -28.67 -2.97 10.45
C LYS A 383 -28.40 -1.87 9.43
N LEU A 384 -27.14 -1.48 9.21
CA LEU A 384 -26.72 -0.41 8.30
C LEU A 384 -25.72 -0.96 7.27
N SER A 385 -26.13 -1.13 6.01
CA SER A 385 -25.13 -1.37 4.96
C SER A 385 -24.20 -0.15 4.79
N PRO A 386 -23.00 -0.29 4.21
CA PRO A 386 -22.11 0.85 3.96
C PRO A 386 -22.79 1.99 3.19
N GLN A 387 -23.66 1.65 2.22
CA GLN A 387 -24.46 2.63 1.49
C GLN A 387 -25.53 3.30 2.36
N ASP A 388 -26.09 2.63 3.37
CA ASP A 388 -27.03 3.25 4.31
C ASP A 388 -26.36 4.27 5.23
N VAL A 389 -25.06 4.12 5.51
CA VAL A 389 -24.25 5.11 6.24
C VAL A 389 -23.95 6.32 5.36
N CYS A 390 -23.59 6.11 4.09
CA CYS A 390 -23.42 7.21 3.14
C CYS A 390 -24.76 7.93 2.84
N ASP A 391 -25.88 7.21 2.79
CA ASP A 391 -27.24 7.79 2.71
C ASP A 391 -27.55 8.66 3.94
N LEU A 392 -27.17 8.23 5.15
CA LEU A 392 -27.34 9.00 6.40
C LEU A 392 -26.52 10.29 6.36
N PHE A 393 -25.26 10.23 5.93
CA PHE A 393 -24.41 11.42 5.75
C PHE A 393 -24.98 12.37 4.69
N TRP A 394 -25.57 11.84 3.62
CA TRP A 394 -26.21 12.64 2.58
C TRP A 394 -27.49 13.36 3.09
N GLU A 395 -28.34 12.68 3.86
CA GLU A 395 -29.50 13.33 4.50
C GLU A 395 -29.05 14.42 5.50
N LEU A 396 -27.94 14.22 6.24
CA LEU A 396 -27.39 15.26 7.13
C LEU A 396 -26.80 16.45 6.36
N HIS A 397 -26.08 16.21 5.26
CA HIS A 397 -25.46 17.27 4.44
C HIS A 397 -26.50 18.15 3.74
N THR A 398 -27.65 17.59 3.34
CA THR A 398 -28.64 18.29 2.49
C THR A 398 -29.76 19.02 3.22
N ASN A 399 -30.06 18.72 4.49
CA ASN A 399 -31.27 19.20 5.17
C ASN A 399 -31.09 20.41 6.12
N ALA A 400 -29.92 21.05 6.14
CA ALA A 400 -29.67 22.25 6.95
C ALA A 400 -30.14 23.54 6.23
N PRO A 401 -31.16 24.29 6.70
CA PRO A 401 -32.09 24.01 7.80
C PRO A 401 -33.58 23.99 7.36
N LEU A 402 -34.20 22.82 7.42
CA LEU A 402 -35.65 22.67 7.60
C LEU A 402 -35.90 21.79 8.83
N GLU A 403 -36.91 22.13 9.64
CA GLU A 403 -37.17 21.53 10.97
C GLU A 403 -37.68 20.08 10.88
N LEU A 404 -36.80 19.19 10.45
CA LEU A 404 -36.99 17.75 10.47
C LEU A 404 -36.57 17.27 11.86
N GLN A 405 -37.54 16.76 12.63
CA GLN A 405 -37.37 16.39 14.03
C GLN A 405 -36.25 15.35 14.18
N TYR A 406 -35.08 15.79 14.64
CA TYR A 406 -33.92 14.93 14.91
C TYR A 406 -34.29 13.85 15.93
N SER A 407 -33.81 12.63 15.71
CA SER A 407 -33.56 11.76 16.87
C SER A 407 -32.46 12.44 17.70
N PRO A 408 -32.60 12.59 19.03
CA PRO A 408 -31.61 13.28 19.86
C PRO A 408 -30.21 12.63 19.83
N SER A 409 -30.12 11.41 19.31
CA SER A 409 -28.91 10.60 19.17
C SER A 409 -27.81 11.22 18.30
N CYS A 410 -28.15 11.92 17.20
CA CYS A 410 -27.16 12.50 16.28
C CYS A 410 -26.61 13.87 16.72
N SER A 411 -26.56 14.13 18.03
CA SER A 411 -26.27 15.46 18.60
C SER A 411 -24.79 15.76 18.88
N TYR A 412 -23.91 14.75 18.89
CA TYR A 412 -22.50 14.90 19.27
C TYR A 412 -21.51 14.69 18.11
N SER A 413 -21.62 13.61 17.34
CA SER A 413 -20.75 13.35 16.19
C SER A 413 -21.43 12.48 15.12
N LEU A 414 -20.81 12.40 13.93
CA LEU A 414 -21.23 11.48 12.86
C LEU A 414 -21.04 10.02 13.27
N ALA A 415 -20.04 9.71 14.11
CA ALA A 415 -19.81 8.37 14.62
C ALA A 415 -20.91 7.95 15.62
N ASP A 416 -21.28 8.85 16.54
CA ASP A 416 -22.42 8.64 17.46
C ASP A 416 -23.72 8.40 16.67
N CYS A 417 -23.95 9.22 15.64
CA CYS A 417 -25.11 9.10 14.76
C CYS A 417 -25.17 7.72 14.04
N ILE A 418 -24.03 7.12 13.67
CA ILE A 418 -23.99 5.75 13.13
C ILE A 418 -24.39 4.72 14.19
N VAL A 419 -23.68 4.70 15.33
CA VAL A 419 -23.86 3.63 16.33
C VAL A 419 -25.23 3.67 16.98
N ASP A 420 -25.75 4.86 17.28
CA ASP A 420 -27.07 5.00 17.87
C ASP A 420 -28.19 4.71 16.85
N THR A 421 -28.02 5.06 15.56
CA THR A 421 -28.98 4.64 14.50
C THR A 421 -28.98 3.11 14.31
N ALA A 422 -27.85 2.42 14.47
CA ALA A 422 -27.80 0.97 14.43
C ALA A 422 -28.57 0.33 15.60
N LEU A 423 -28.41 0.87 16.82
CA LEU A 423 -29.16 0.43 18.00
C LEU A 423 -30.66 0.77 17.92
N GLU A 424 -31.03 1.95 17.41
CA GLU A 424 -32.43 2.34 17.15
C GLU A 424 -33.11 1.39 16.15
N ARG A 425 -32.39 0.97 15.10
CA ARG A 425 -32.85 -0.08 14.16
C ARG A 425 -32.82 -1.50 14.77
N GLY A 426 -32.43 -1.65 16.03
CA GLY A 426 -32.48 -2.90 16.77
C GLY A 426 -31.28 -3.81 16.55
N SER A 427 -30.08 -3.24 16.34
CA SER A 427 -28.84 -4.00 16.46
C SER A 427 -28.76 -4.66 17.84
N MET A 428 -28.35 -5.93 17.84
CA MET A 428 -28.24 -6.74 19.05
C MET A 428 -26.83 -6.70 19.65
N ASP A 429 -25.84 -6.35 18.84
CA ASP A 429 -24.44 -6.51 19.17
C ASP A 429 -23.79 -5.28 19.82
N ASN A 430 -22.49 -5.35 20.07
CA ASN A 430 -21.71 -4.14 20.25
C ASN A 430 -21.64 -3.36 18.93
N VAL A 431 -21.49 -2.04 19.03
CA VAL A 431 -21.41 -1.16 17.86
C VAL A 431 -20.28 -0.17 18.04
N ALA A 432 -19.41 -0.11 17.04
CA ALA A 432 -18.27 0.79 16.95
C ALA A 432 -18.24 1.45 15.57
N ALA A 433 -17.95 2.75 15.55
CA ALA A 433 -17.74 3.51 14.34
C ALA A 433 -16.61 4.52 14.51
N VAL A 434 -15.78 4.66 13.49
CA VAL A 434 -14.82 5.75 13.36
C VAL A 434 -15.04 6.44 12.01
N VAL A 435 -15.13 7.77 12.03
CA VAL A 435 -15.42 8.63 10.88
C VAL A 435 -14.33 9.69 10.79
N VAL A 436 -13.72 9.82 9.61
CA VAL A 436 -12.79 10.89 9.25
C VAL A 436 -13.39 11.70 8.11
N PRO A 437 -13.89 12.93 8.36
CA PRO A 437 -14.36 13.82 7.31
C PRO A 437 -13.16 14.42 6.56
N PHE A 438 -13.20 14.37 5.23
CA PHE A 438 -12.19 14.98 4.37
C PHE A 438 -12.69 16.31 3.81
N GLY A 439 -12.15 17.42 4.32
CA GLY A 439 -12.01 18.66 3.55
C GLY A 439 -13.26 19.48 3.24
N LEU A 440 -14.40 19.24 3.88
CA LEU A 440 -15.63 20.04 3.68
C LEU A 440 -15.62 21.39 4.46
N GLU A 441 -14.55 22.16 4.33
CA GLU A 441 -14.47 23.54 4.84
C GLU A 441 -15.27 24.51 3.97
N ASN A 442 -16.59 24.62 4.18
CA ASN A 442 -17.39 25.80 3.82
C ASN A 442 -18.80 25.77 4.48
N LEU A 443 -18.88 26.09 5.76
CA LEU A 443 -20.14 26.42 6.44
C LEU A 443 -19.96 27.69 7.31
N PRO A 444 -20.52 28.85 6.93
CA PRO A 444 -20.23 30.11 7.60
C PRO A 444 -21.03 30.27 8.91
N THR A 445 -20.34 30.16 10.05
CA THR A 445 -20.84 30.66 11.33
C THR A 445 -20.98 32.18 11.28
N LYS A 446 -22.22 32.68 11.35
CA LYS A 446 -22.54 34.09 11.19
C LYS A 446 -22.57 34.80 12.55
N GLN A 447 -22.09 36.05 12.57
CA GLN A 447 -21.82 36.90 13.73
C GLN A 447 -20.47 36.57 14.42
N SER A 448 -19.66 37.55 14.84
CA SER A 448 -20.00 38.96 15.15
C SER A 448 -19.02 40.04 14.63
N ARG A 449 -19.60 41.11 14.07
CA ARG A 449 -19.16 42.52 14.03
C ARG A 449 -17.93 42.93 13.20
N GLU A 450 -17.98 44.20 12.79
CA GLU A 450 -16.92 44.94 12.11
C GLU A 450 -15.71 45.21 13.02
N GLU A 451 -14.51 45.33 12.43
CA GLU A 451 -13.73 46.58 12.50
C GLU A 451 -12.59 46.61 11.43
N ASP A 452 -12.38 47.82 10.90
CA ASP A 452 -11.25 48.40 10.17
C ASP A 452 -10.54 47.74 8.97
N GLU A 453 -10.56 48.48 7.85
CA GLU A 453 -9.58 48.39 6.77
C GLU A 453 -8.22 48.96 7.22
N ASN A 454 -7.11 48.26 6.95
CA ASN A 454 -5.86 48.92 6.54
C ASN A 454 -4.87 47.94 5.90
N GLY A 455 -4.14 48.41 4.88
CA GLY A 455 -3.15 47.59 4.16
C GLY A 455 -1.75 47.68 4.77
N GLY A 456 -1.08 46.54 4.94
CA GLY A 456 0.31 46.49 5.44
C GLY A 456 1.10 45.31 4.87
N ILE A 457 2.11 45.58 4.05
CA ILE A 457 3.08 44.58 3.58
C ILE A 457 4.13 44.39 4.68
N ALA A 458 4.05 43.27 5.42
CA ALA A 458 4.97 42.95 6.50
C ALA A 458 5.99 41.88 6.08
N ILE A 459 7.24 42.29 5.84
CA ILE A 459 8.37 41.37 5.64
C ILE A 459 8.87 40.95 7.03
N PHE A 460 8.68 39.68 7.40
CA PHE A 460 9.18 39.14 8.67
C PHE A 460 10.53 38.44 8.51
N THR A 461 11.58 39.09 9.01
CA THR A 461 12.86 38.46 9.30
C THR A 461 12.74 37.58 10.55
N VAL A 462 13.14 36.31 10.46
CA VAL A 462 13.14 35.39 11.59
C VAL A 462 14.33 35.69 12.50
N ASN A 463 14.06 35.98 13.77
CA ASN A 463 15.08 36.34 14.76
C ASN A 463 15.29 35.16 15.73
N PHE A 464 16.53 34.67 15.84
CA PHE A 464 16.86 33.44 16.58
C PHE A 464 17.36 33.73 17.99
N HIS A 465 16.55 33.38 19.01
CA HIS A 465 17.02 33.29 20.39
C HIS A 465 16.10 32.44 21.27
N TRP A 466 16.64 31.39 21.90
CA TRP A 466 16.47 31.03 23.32
C TRP A 466 17.27 29.76 23.65
N LEU A 467 17.54 29.54 24.95
CA LEU A 467 18.15 28.34 25.55
C LEU A 467 19.58 27.96 25.11
N PHE A 468 20.56 28.38 25.92
CA PHE A 468 21.57 27.45 26.44
C PHE A 468 21.87 27.77 27.90
N LEU A 469 21.82 26.76 28.77
CA LEU A 469 22.21 26.83 30.17
C LEU A 469 22.86 25.50 30.57
N LEU A 470 24.18 25.51 30.79
CA LEU A 470 24.84 24.78 31.87
C LEU A 470 26.33 25.20 31.98
N ARG A 471 26.95 24.87 33.12
CA ARG A 471 28.19 25.47 33.64
C ARG A 471 29.48 24.98 32.96
N SER A 472 30.33 25.94 32.56
CA SER A 472 31.74 26.17 33.00
C SER A 472 32.79 25.03 32.89
N PRO A 473 34.13 25.28 33.05
CA PRO A 473 34.83 26.54 33.37
C PRO A 473 36.13 26.85 32.55
N LEU A 474 36.82 27.97 32.89
CA LEU A 474 38.30 28.24 32.75
C LEU A 474 38.90 28.27 31.31
N ILE A 475 39.48 29.36 30.74
CA ILE A 475 40.58 30.22 31.21
C ILE A 475 40.85 31.44 30.26
N HIS A 476 41.31 32.56 30.84
CA HIS A 476 42.04 33.74 30.31
C HIS A 476 41.74 34.48 28.98
N ASN A 477 41.33 35.75 29.18
CA ASN A 477 42.02 37.00 28.82
C ASN A 477 41.98 37.63 27.40
N ASN A 478 41.46 38.88 27.45
CA ASN A 478 42.04 40.13 26.93
C ASN A 478 41.65 40.69 25.55
N ASP A 479 41.44 42.02 25.62
CA ASP A 479 41.64 43.07 24.61
C ASP A 479 40.86 42.98 23.28
N GLN A 480 39.92 43.88 22.93
CA GLN A 480 39.82 45.37 22.98
C GLN A 480 39.81 45.95 21.56
N ILE A 481 39.24 47.16 21.45
CA ILE A 481 39.25 48.13 20.33
C ILE A 481 38.03 48.15 19.37
N LYS A 482 37.16 49.13 19.67
CA LYS A 482 36.53 50.17 18.80
C LYS A 482 36.30 49.82 17.32
N MET A 483 35.07 49.86 16.80
CA MET A 483 34.22 51.06 16.55
C MET A 483 34.87 52.21 15.77
N ALA A 484 34.28 52.53 14.62
CA ALA A 484 34.20 53.88 14.05
C ALA A 484 32.77 54.07 13.48
N MET A 485 32.20 55.27 13.63
CA MET A 485 30.81 55.58 13.26
C MET A 485 30.74 56.57 12.06
N HIS A 486 29.50 56.88 11.67
CA HIS A 486 29.04 58.00 10.85
C HIS A 486 28.92 57.78 9.33
N SER A 487 27.91 58.28 8.61
CA SER A 487 26.46 58.61 8.84
C SER A 487 26.07 59.69 7.83
N LEU A 488 24.85 59.67 7.28
CA LEU A 488 23.97 60.86 7.15
C LEU A 488 22.61 60.52 6.50
N SER A 489 21.68 61.49 6.55
CA SER A 489 20.23 61.33 6.31
C SER A 489 19.76 61.95 4.96
N PRO A 490 18.51 61.71 4.52
CA PRO A 490 18.10 61.83 3.10
C PRO A 490 17.29 63.09 2.74
N ALA A 491 16.99 63.26 1.44
CA ALA A 491 15.98 64.18 0.91
C ALA A 491 15.27 63.63 -0.35
N THR A 492 14.12 64.20 -0.69
CA THR A 492 13.10 63.71 -1.64
C THR A 492 13.15 64.36 -3.05
N SER A 493 12.50 63.78 -4.08
CA SER A 493 11.40 64.42 -4.87
C SER A 493 11.10 63.85 -6.30
N SER A 494 9.80 63.92 -6.68
CA SER A 494 9.16 64.07 -8.02
C SER A 494 9.59 63.32 -9.31
N VAL A 495 8.73 62.40 -9.77
CA VAL A 495 7.84 62.51 -10.98
C VAL A 495 8.36 63.14 -12.30
N ARG A 496 8.42 62.34 -13.41
CA ARG A 496 7.59 62.53 -14.65
C ARG A 496 7.69 61.37 -15.67
N SER A 497 6.86 61.42 -16.71
CA SER A 497 6.66 60.42 -17.80
C SER A 497 7.30 60.87 -19.13
N ILE A 498 7.62 59.93 -20.05
CA ILE A 498 7.53 60.11 -21.52
C ILE A 498 7.65 58.77 -22.30
N HIS A 499 7.07 58.71 -23.52
CA HIS A 499 7.14 57.59 -24.48
C HIS A 499 8.51 57.43 -25.17
N GLN A 500 8.80 56.23 -25.73
CA GLN A 500 9.08 56.05 -27.18
C GLN A 500 9.08 54.58 -27.66
N ARG A 501 8.97 54.39 -28.99
CA ARG A 501 9.12 53.12 -29.74
C ARG A 501 10.34 53.21 -30.67
N PRO A 502 10.86 52.08 -31.20
CA PRO A 502 11.41 52.09 -32.57
C PRO A 502 10.88 50.98 -33.52
N ARG A 503 11.45 50.96 -34.74
CA ARG A 503 11.01 50.31 -36.00
C ARG A 503 12.22 50.24 -36.97
N ILE A 504 12.33 49.41 -38.02
CA ILE A 504 11.52 48.31 -38.61
C ILE A 504 12.44 47.42 -39.51
N SER A 505 11.86 46.50 -40.30
CA SER A 505 12.41 45.69 -41.42
C SER A 505 12.89 44.28 -41.06
N THR A 506 12.43 43.16 -41.65
CA THR A 506 11.85 42.76 -42.98
C THR A 506 12.86 42.39 -44.09
N LYS A 507 12.61 41.21 -44.71
CA LYS A 507 12.71 40.84 -46.15
C LYS A 507 12.22 39.38 -46.32
N LEU A 508 11.15 39.11 -47.10
CA LEU A 508 11.12 38.59 -48.50
C LEU A 508 11.24 37.04 -48.63
N LEU A 509 10.53 36.29 -49.50
CA LEU A 509 9.44 36.60 -50.46
C LEU A 509 8.72 35.32 -51.00
N ASN A 510 7.45 35.50 -51.43
CA ASN A 510 6.52 34.70 -52.29
C ASN A 510 5.48 33.81 -51.56
N ARG A 511 4.14 33.97 -51.63
CA ARG A 511 3.12 34.43 -52.65
C ARG A 511 2.90 33.52 -53.87
N PRO A 512 1.70 33.50 -54.48
CA PRO A 512 0.37 34.06 -54.09
C PRO A 512 -0.62 32.90 -53.71
N THR A 513 -1.95 32.90 -53.56
CA THR A 513 -3.16 33.80 -53.38
C THR A 513 -4.29 32.86 -52.82
N THR A 514 -5.53 33.17 -52.40
CA THR A 514 -6.50 34.30 -52.27
C THR A 514 -7.51 33.86 -51.14
N LEU A 515 -8.24 34.63 -50.31
CA LEU A 515 -9.09 35.84 -50.44
C LEU A 515 -10.42 35.57 -51.22
N VAL A 516 -11.64 35.97 -50.84
CA VAL A 516 -12.25 36.81 -49.75
C VAL A 516 -13.77 36.50 -49.67
N PRO A 517 -14.61 37.10 -48.79
CA PRO A 517 -14.41 37.61 -47.41
C PRO A 517 -15.50 37.10 -46.41
N PHE A 518 -15.39 37.47 -45.13
CA PHE A 518 -16.56 37.88 -44.32
C PHE A 518 -16.13 38.92 -43.26
N GLN A 519 -17.04 39.83 -42.88
CA GLN A 519 -16.81 40.92 -41.92
C GLN A 519 -17.64 40.70 -40.64
N GLY A 520 -17.23 41.26 -39.49
CA GLY A 520 -18.14 41.39 -38.34
C GLY A 520 -17.53 41.36 -36.94
N ASN A 521 -16.83 42.43 -36.55
CA ASN A 521 -16.58 42.98 -35.20
C ASN A 521 -16.55 42.07 -33.93
N LEU A 522 -15.51 42.30 -33.12
CA LEU A 522 -15.34 41.78 -31.75
C LEU A 522 -15.79 42.84 -30.71
N LEU A 523 -16.55 42.46 -29.67
CA LEU A 523 -16.86 43.32 -28.52
C LEU A 523 -16.92 42.54 -27.20
N SER A 524 -16.28 43.10 -26.18
CA SER A 524 -16.29 42.74 -24.74
C SER A 524 -15.95 41.29 -24.33
N TRP A 525 -15.07 41.16 -23.34
CA TRP A 525 -14.90 39.95 -22.53
C TRP A 525 -15.43 40.20 -21.12
N SER A 526 -16.10 39.21 -20.55
CA SER A 526 -16.28 39.05 -19.10
C SER A 526 -16.23 37.55 -18.76
N SER A 527 -15.73 37.21 -17.58
CA SER A 527 -15.41 35.82 -17.20
C SER A 527 -16.43 35.25 -16.22
N SER A 528 -17.31 34.37 -16.71
CA SER A 528 -18.22 33.55 -15.90
C SER A 528 -18.69 32.34 -16.70
N GLY A 529 -18.82 31.17 -16.06
CA GLY A 529 -19.80 30.14 -16.43
C GLY A 529 -19.53 29.31 -17.70
N SER A 530 -19.41 28.00 -17.48
CA SER A 530 -19.39 26.90 -18.45
C SER A 530 -20.42 26.94 -19.60
N TYR A 531 -20.13 26.13 -20.63
CA TYR A 531 -20.91 25.80 -21.85
C TYR A 531 -20.87 26.77 -23.05
N VAL A 532 -20.68 26.17 -24.23
CA VAL A 532 -20.94 26.75 -25.55
C VAL A 532 -21.81 25.77 -26.32
N GLU A 533 -23.03 26.17 -26.69
CA GLU A 533 -23.94 25.32 -27.47
C GLU A 533 -23.74 25.53 -28.98
N LEU A 534 -23.20 24.54 -29.68
CA LEU A 534 -22.95 24.60 -31.12
C LEU A 534 -24.22 24.29 -31.96
N LYS A 535 -25.18 25.22 -31.97
CA LYS A 535 -26.39 25.15 -32.83
C LYS A 535 -26.07 25.40 -34.31
N ALA A 536 -25.55 24.40 -35.01
CA ALA A 536 -25.45 24.41 -36.48
C ALA A 536 -26.80 24.08 -37.14
N ARG A 537 -27.45 25.07 -37.77
CA ARG A 537 -28.61 24.83 -38.65
C ARG A 537 -28.13 24.36 -40.03
N ILE A 538 -28.25 23.07 -40.31
CA ILE A 538 -28.13 22.51 -41.67
C ILE A 538 -29.53 22.29 -42.23
N SER A 539 -29.87 23.02 -43.29
CA SER A 539 -31.14 22.89 -44.01
C SER A 539 -30.96 22.04 -45.26
N VAL A 540 -31.24 20.75 -45.17
CA VAL A 540 -31.37 19.86 -46.33
C VAL A 540 -32.82 19.46 -46.48
N VAL A 541 -33.42 19.80 -47.63
CA VAL A 541 -34.72 19.31 -48.05
C VAL A 541 -34.49 18.23 -49.09
N ASP A 542 -34.79 16.99 -48.76
CA ASP A 542 -35.28 16.03 -49.74
C ASP A 542 -36.31 15.08 -49.12
N LYS A 543 -37.13 14.45 -49.95
CA LYS A 543 -38.29 13.65 -49.57
C LYS A 543 -38.00 12.17 -49.78
N THR A 544 -37.83 11.40 -48.71
CA THR A 544 -38.44 10.06 -48.56
C THR A 544 -38.19 9.44 -47.18
N LEU A 545 -39.14 8.62 -46.76
CA LEU A 545 -39.07 7.66 -45.66
C LEU A 545 -39.81 6.39 -46.14
N PRO A 546 -39.61 5.18 -45.54
CA PRO A 546 -38.70 4.88 -44.44
C PRO A 546 -37.78 3.66 -44.67
N GLN A 547 -36.64 3.61 -43.97
CA GLN A 547 -36.26 2.38 -43.26
C GLN A 547 -35.34 2.68 -42.06
N LYS A 548 -35.68 2.14 -40.88
CA LYS A 548 -34.86 2.28 -39.67
C LYS A 548 -33.60 1.43 -39.79
N ARG A 549 -32.44 2.08 -39.80
CA ARG A 549 -31.19 1.51 -39.26
C ARG A 549 -30.55 2.51 -38.31
N ASN A 550 -31.00 2.49 -37.06
CA ASN A 550 -30.28 3.15 -35.98
C ASN A 550 -28.95 2.42 -35.81
N ALA A 551 -27.88 2.99 -36.36
CA ALA A 551 -26.52 2.55 -36.05
C ALA A 551 -26.23 2.99 -34.60
N ILE A 552 -26.54 2.12 -33.64
CA ILE A 552 -26.12 2.30 -32.25
C ILE A 552 -24.61 2.14 -32.24
N ILE A 553 -23.89 3.26 -32.20
CA ILE A 553 -22.47 3.29 -31.85
C ILE A 553 -22.43 3.18 -30.34
N MET A 554 -22.37 1.95 -29.82
CA MET A 554 -21.87 1.74 -28.47
C MET A 554 -20.36 1.93 -28.52
N CYS A 555 -19.88 3.11 -28.14
CA CYS A 555 -18.56 3.18 -27.56
C CYS A 555 -18.67 2.55 -26.17
N ALA A 556 -17.89 1.50 -25.91
CA ALA A 556 -17.71 1.02 -24.54
C ALA A 556 -17.18 2.16 -23.65
N THR A 557 -17.54 2.17 -22.37
CA THR A 557 -17.01 3.19 -21.45
C THR A 557 -15.51 2.97 -21.24
N LEU A 558 -14.79 4.01 -20.82
CA LEU A 558 -13.35 3.89 -20.53
C LEU A 558 -13.09 2.81 -19.46
N GLU A 559 -14.02 2.67 -18.51
CA GLU A 559 -14.00 1.68 -17.44
C GLU A 559 -14.22 0.24 -17.95
N GLU A 560 -15.14 0.03 -18.90
CA GLU A 560 -15.33 -1.27 -19.56
C GLU A 560 -14.08 -1.68 -20.36
N ILE A 561 -13.43 -0.72 -21.02
CA ILE A 561 -12.18 -0.92 -21.77
C ILE A 561 -11.02 -1.29 -20.83
N GLU A 562 -10.88 -0.60 -19.69
CA GLU A 562 -9.85 -0.86 -18.68
C GLU A 562 -10.09 -2.19 -17.93
N ALA A 563 -11.35 -2.56 -17.70
CA ALA A 563 -11.71 -3.87 -17.14
C ALA A 563 -11.31 -5.03 -18.09
N GLU A 564 -11.67 -4.95 -19.38
CA GLU A 564 -11.27 -5.98 -20.36
C GLU A 564 -9.74 -5.99 -20.59
N LYS A 565 -9.07 -4.83 -20.53
CA LYS A 565 -7.60 -4.72 -20.53
C LYS A 565 -6.99 -5.53 -19.40
N THR A 566 -7.36 -5.22 -18.16
CA THR A 566 -6.74 -5.82 -16.97
C THR A 566 -6.95 -7.33 -16.89
N VAL A 567 -8.12 -7.83 -17.32
CA VAL A 567 -8.40 -9.26 -17.42
C VAL A 567 -7.48 -9.94 -18.45
N ILE A 568 -7.34 -9.41 -19.67
CA ILE A 568 -6.47 -10.03 -20.69
C ILE A 568 -4.99 -9.93 -20.30
N GLU A 569 -4.55 -8.78 -19.78
CA GLU A 569 -3.16 -8.54 -19.40
C GLU A 569 -2.74 -9.44 -18.21
N LYS A 570 -3.61 -9.60 -17.19
CA LYS A 570 -3.38 -10.53 -16.07
C LYS A 570 -3.27 -11.98 -16.56
N ASN A 571 -4.21 -12.43 -17.38
CA ASN A 571 -4.17 -13.78 -17.96
C ASN A 571 -2.91 -14.02 -18.81
N ALA A 572 -2.40 -12.99 -19.50
CA ALA A 572 -1.14 -13.07 -20.24
C ALA A 572 0.06 -13.19 -19.28
N LYS A 573 0.16 -12.33 -18.26
CA LYS A 573 1.24 -12.36 -17.26
C LYS A 573 1.32 -13.70 -16.53
N GLU A 574 0.20 -14.21 -16.01
CA GLU A 574 0.17 -15.51 -15.33
C GLU A 574 0.63 -16.68 -16.23
N ARG A 575 0.33 -16.63 -17.53
CA ARG A 575 0.82 -17.62 -18.50
C ARG A 575 2.32 -17.45 -18.80
N MET A 576 2.84 -16.22 -18.81
CA MET A 576 4.27 -15.96 -19.01
C MET A 576 5.11 -16.40 -17.79
N GLU A 577 4.61 -16.17 -16.57
CA GLU A 577 5.21 -16.65 -15.31
C GLU A 577 5.35 -18.18 -15.34
N LYS A 578 4.24 -18.89 -15.59
CA LYS A 578 4.20 -20.37 -15.69
C LYS A 578 5.11 -20.92 -16.81
N ALA A 579 5.34 -20.16 -17.88
CA ALA A 579 6.29 -20.53 -18.93
C ALA A 579 7.76 -20.40 -18.47
N ILE A 580 8.08 -19.40 -17.64
CA ILE A 580 9.40 -19.28 -16.99
C ILE A 580 9.59 -20.39 -15.94
N ASP A 581 8.57 -20.72 -15.14
CA ASP A 581 8.65 -21.82 -14.16
C ASP A 581 8.90 -23.18 -14.84
N SER A 582 8.24 -23.43 -15.97
CA SER A 582 8.47 -24.64 -16.78
C SER A 582 9.90 -24.69 -17.35
N MET A 583 10.44 -23.55 -17.79
CA MET A 583 11.83 -23.43 -18.24
C MET A 583 12.82 -23.62 -17.08
N LEU A 584 12.57 -23.04 -15.90
CA LEU A 584 13.40 -23.19 -14.70
C LEU A 584 13.42 -24.64 -14.21
N SER A 585 12.27 -25.31 -14.17
CA SER A 585 12.16 -26.74 -13.89
C SER A 585 12.99 -27.58 -14.87
N SER A 586 12.94 -27.22 -16.16
CA SER A 586 13.75 -27.85 -17.21
C SER A 586 15.25 -27.63 -17.00
N PHE A 587 15.69 -26.41 -16.66
CA PHE A 587 17.08 -26.12 -16.31
C PHE A 587 17.56 -26.79 -15.01
N ASN A 588 16.67 -27.04 -14.05
CA ASN A 588 16.97 -27.75 -12.81
C ASN A 588 17.19 -29.26 -13.04
N SER A 589 16.61 -29.84 -14.10
CA SER A 589 16.91 -31.23 -14.51
C SER A 589 18.35 -31.40 -15.03
N ILE A 590 18.98 -30.32 -15.51
CA ILE A 590 20.32 -30.33 -16.10
C ILE A 590 21.37 -30.17 -14.99
N ARG A 591 21.88 -31.32 -14.50
CA ARG A 591 23.02 -31.38 -13.56
C ARG A 591 24.23 -30.67 -14.20
N THR A 592 24.71 -29.58 -13.58
CA THR A 592 25.81 -28.73 -14.07
C THR A 592 27.20 -29.17 -13.60
N GLY A 593 27.28 -30.23 -12.80
CA GLY A 593 28.53 -30.73 -12.20
C GLY A 593 29.01 -29.93 -10.99
N ARG A 594 28.33 -28.84 -10.62
CA ARG A 594 28.58 -28.11 -9.38
C ARG A 594 27.78 -28.68 -8.21
N SER A 595 28.35 -28.59 -7.01
CA SER A 595 27.72 -28.99 -5.75
C SER A 595 26.58 -28.04 -5.35
N ASN A 596 25.41 -28.60 -5.06
CA ASN A 596 24.23 -27.85 -4.62
C ASN A 596 23.53 -28.63 -3.50
N PRO A 597 23.38 -28.08 -2.29
CA PRO A 597 22.69 -28.74 -1.17
C PRO A 597 21.28 -29.23 -1.51
N ALA A 598 20.56 -28.52 -2.40
CA ALA A 598 19.20 -28.87 -2.80
C ALA A 598 19.09 -30.22 -3.56
N MET A 599 20.21 -30.84 -3.94
CA MET A 599 20.21 -32.22 -4.45
C MET A 599 19.84 -33.25 -3.37
N LEU A 600 20.07 -32.93 -2.09
CA LEU A 600 19.82 -33.81 -0.94
C LEU A 600 18.45 -33.59 -0.29
N ASP A 601 17.74 -32.51 -0.64
CA ASP A 601 16.43 -32.13 -0.08
C ASP A 601 15.32 -33.18 -0.29
N LYS A 602 15.51 -34.15 -1.19
CA LYS A 602 14.57 -35.25 -1.48
C LYS A 602 14.90 -36.57 -0.78
N ILE A 603 15.97 -36.63 0.02
CA ILE A 603 16.36 -37.87 0.70
C ILE A 603 15.65 -37.96 2.06
N GLU A 604 14.93 -39.05 2.26
CA GLU A 604 14.40 -39.46 3.55
C GLU A 604 15.35 -40.49 4.19
N VAL A 605 15.49 -40.41 5.51
CA VAL A 605 16.39 -41.25 6.32
C VAL A 605 15.59 -41.83 7.48
N GLU A 606 15.79 -43.12 7.73
CA GLU A 606 15.19 -43.81 8.87
C GLU A 606 15.90 -43.40 10.17
N TYR A 607 15.24 -42.60 11.02
CA TYR A 607 15.76 -42.10 12.29
C TYR A 607 14.81 -42.51 13.42
N TYR A 608 15.32 -43.25 14.40
CA TYR A 608 14.54 -43.87 15.48
C TYR A 608 13.26 -44.61 15.02
N GLY A 609 13.31 -45.24 13.83
CA GLY A 609 12.21 -46.03 13.27
C GLY A 609 11.14 -45.23 12.50
N SER A 610 11.37 -43.96 12.20
CA SER A 610 10.51 -43.15 11.33
C SER A 610 11.31 -42.50 10.18
N PRO A 611 10.74 -42.37 8.97
CA PRO A 611 11.38 -41.61 7.89
C PRO A 611 11.33 -40.11 8.19
N VAL A 612 12.47 -39.44 8.13
CA VAL A 612 12.62 -37.99 8.28
C VAL A 612 13.53 -37.43 7.19
N ASN A 613 13.36 -36.17 6.81
CA ASN A 613 14.17 -35.57 5.76
C ASN A 613 15.63 -35.41 6.19
N LEU A 614 16.60 -35.73 5.33
CA LEU A 614 18.03 -35.61 5.61
C LEU A 614 18.42 -34.20 6.11
N LYS A 615 17.76 -33.16 5.61
CA LYS A 615 17.98 -31.74 5.96
C LYS A 615 17.63 -31.39 7.41
N THR A 616 16.78 -32.16 8.09
CA THR A 616 16.41 -31.89 9.49
C THR A 616 17.29 -32.61 10.51
N ILE A 617 18.04 -33.64 10.08
CA ILE A 617 18.96 -34.41 10.94
C ILE A 617 20.44 -34.11 10.70
N ALA A 618 20.79 -33.42 9.61
CA ALA A 618 22.16 -33.09 9.25
C ALA A 618 22.32 -31.70 8.63
N GLN A 619 23.39 -31.00 9.03
CA GLN A 619 23.87 -29.79 8.37
C GLN A 619 24.54 -30.16 7.04
N ILE A 620 24.14 -29.49 5.96
CA ILE A 620 24.64 -29.73 4.60
C ILE A 620 25.43 -28.51 4.14
N SER A 621 26.64 -28.72 3.64
CA SER A 621 27.55 -27.66 3.17
C SER A 621 28.27 -28.04 1.87
N THR A 622 28.86 -27.03 1.22
CA THR A 622 29.61 -27.15 -0.04
C THR A 622 31.03 -26.60 0.16
N PRO A 623 31.98 -27.40 0.67
CA PRO A 623 33.35 -26.91 0.91
C PRO A 623 34.09 -26.66 -0.41
N ASP A 624 33.86 -27.48 -1.44
CA ASP A 624 34.35 -27.27 -2.80
C ASP A 624 33.19 -27.25 -3.80
N SER A 625 33.41 -26.66 -4.99
CA SER A 625 32.42 -26.64 -6.08
C SER A 625 32.08 -28.01 -6.66
N SER A 626 32.75 -29.09 -6.24
CA SER A 626 32.44 -30.48 -6.63
C SER A 626 32.34 -31.45 -5.44
N SER A 627 32.19 -30.95 -4.22
CA SER A 627 31.97 -31.76 -3.02
C SER A 627 30.74 -31.27 -2.24
N LEU A 628 30.00 -32.21 -1.66
CA LEU A 628 28.97 -31.97 -0.65
C LEU A 628 29.43 -32.62 0.66
N LEU A 629 29.24 -31.91 1.77
CA LEU A 629 29.61 -32.37 3.11
C LEU A 629 28.36 -32.35 3.99
N VAL A 630 28.01 -33.53 4.51
CA VAL A 630 26.84 -33.80 5.33
C VAL A 630 27.31 -34.14 6.74
N GLN A 631 27.03 -33.26 7.70
CA GLN A 631 27.42 -33.41 9.10
C GLN A 631 26.16 -33.62 9.95
N PRO A 632 25.89 -34.84 10.45
CA PRO A 632 24.72 -35.08 11.29
C PRO A 632 24.83 -34.43 12.66
N TYR A 633 23.69 -34.08 13.25
CA TYR A 633 23.62 -33.57 14.62
C TYR A 633 23.81 -34.68 15.67
N ASP A 634 23.44 -35.94 15.34
CA ASP A 634 23.73 -37.13 16.14
C ASP A 634 24.62 -38.11 15.34
N LYS A 635 25.81 -38.42 15.88
CA LYS A 635 26.76 -39.36 15.29
C LYS A 635 26.19 -40.79 15.15
N SER A 636 25.18 -41.17 15.93
CA SER A 636 24.50 -42.46 15.81
C SER A 636 23.86 -42.65 14.40
N SER A 637 23.40 -41.55 13.80
CA SER A 637 22.66 -41.54 12.53
C SER A 637 23.53 -41.75 11.29
N LEU A 638 24.86 -41.63 11.39
CA LEU A 638 25.79 -41.70 10.24
C LEU A 638 25.53 -42.90 9.32
N LYS A 639 25.35 -44.10 9.89
CA LYS A 639 25.09 -45.33 9.12
C LYS A 639 23.72 -45.36 8.43
N ALA A 640 22.71 -44.71 9.02
CA ALA A 640 21.39 -44.58 8.40
C ALA A 640 21.43 -43.59 7.22
N ILE A 641 22.13 -42.46 7.40
CA ILE A 641 22.34 -41.44 6.35
C ILE A 641 23.16 -42.04 5.19
N GLU A 642 24.24 -42.75 5.47
CA GLU A 642 25.06 -43.43 4.46
C GLU A 642 24.23 -44.40 3.60
N LYS A 643 23.43 -45.27 4.25
CA LYS A 643 22.50 -46.20 3.60
C LYS A 643 21.43 -45.47 2.77
N ALA A 644 20.86 -44.38 3.29
CA ALA A 644 19.84 -43.59 2.59
C ALA A 644 20.39 -42.89 1.34
N ILE A 645 21.63 -42.37 1.38
CA ILE A 645 22.28 -41.75 0.22
C ILE A 645 22.62 -42.80 -0.84
N VAL A 646 23.14 -43.97 -0.45
CA VAL A 646 23.43 -45.09 -1.38
C VAL A 646 22.15 -45.59 -2.07
N ASN A 647 21.02 -45.60 -1.36
CA ASN A 647 19.72 -46.00 -1.90
C ASN A 647 19.04 -44.91 -2.77
N SER A 648 19.67 -43.75 -2.99
CA SER A 648 19.06 -42.61 -3.71
C SER A 648 19.47 -42.50 -5.18
N ASP A 649 18.59 -41.92 -6.02
CA ASP A 649 18.81 -41.64 -7.45
C ASP A 649 19.94 -40.61 -7.75
N LEU A 650 20.72 -40.23 -6.75
CA LEU A 650 21.90 -39.39 -6.95
C LEU A 650 23.03 -40.15 -7.63
N GLY A 651 23.19 -41.45 -7.35
CA GLY A 651 24.24 -42.30 -7.92
C GLY A 651 25.64 -41.91 -7.43
N MET A 652 25.76 -41.47 -6.18
CA MET A 652 27.02 -41.02 -5.56
C MET A 652 27.45 -42.00 -4.46
N THR A 653 28.74 -42.28 -4.37
CA THR A 653 29.33 -43.03 -3.27
C THR A 653 29.67 -42.09 -2.11
N PRO A 654 29.03 -42.21 -0.93
CA PRO A 654 29.48 -41.50 0.27
C PRO A 654 30.86 -42.01 0.71
N ASN A 655 31.75 -41.09 1.05
CA ASN A 655 32.93 -41.37 1.87
C ASN A 655 32.62 -40.94 3.32
N ASN A 656 32.88 -41.83 4.29
CA ASN A 656 32.53 -41.60 5.68
C ASN A 656 33.81 -41.28 6.48
N ASP A 657 34.00 -39.99 6.80
CA ASP A 657 35.16 -39.47 7.55
C ASP A 657 34.98 -39.67 9.08
N GLY A 658 34.04 -40.52 9.52
CA GLY A 658 33.78 -40.90 10.93
C GLY A 658 32.94 -39.91 11.74
N ASP A 659 33.08 -38.61 11.46
CA ASP A 659 32.28 -37.51 12.04
C ASP A 659 31.40 -36.78 11.00
N MET A 660 31.67 -36.99 9.71
CA MET A 660 30.99 -36.33 8.59
C MET A 660 31.01 -37.24 7.35
N ILE A 661 30.02 -37.06 6.45
CA ILE A 661 29.93 -37.79 5.18
C ILE A 661 30.24 -36.82 4.03
N ARG A 662 31.18 -37.21 3.17
CA ARG A 662 31.63 -36.45 2.00
C ARG A 662 31.16 -37.14 0.72
N LEU A 663 30.46 -36.40 -0.13
CA LEU A 663 30.03 -36.84 -1.46
C LEU A 663 30.83 -36.11 -2.52
N SER A 664 31.47 -36.84 -3.42
CA SER A 664 32.18 -36.30 -4.58
C SER A 664 31.28 -36.32 -5.83
N LEU A 665 31.18 -35.17 -6.52
CA LEU A 665 30.52 -35.10 -7.82
C LEU A 665 31.50 -35.47 -8.94
N PRO A 666 31.15 -36.39 -9.86
CA PRO A 666 31.97 -36.68 -11.02
C PRO A 666 32.04 -35.45 -11.94
N GLN A 667 33.27 -35.00 -12.23
CA GLN A 667 33.53 -33.81 -13.04
C GLN A 667 33.05 -34.02 -14.49
N LEU A 668 32.23 -33.09 -14.99
CA LEU A 668 31.79 -33.10 -16.39
C LEU A 668 32.95 -32.74 -17.34
N THR A 669 33.19 -33.58 -18.35
CA THR A 669 34.20 -33.32 -19.40
C THR A 669 33.85 -32.06 -20.21
N SER A 670 34.87 -31.43 -20.79
CA SER A 670 34.70 -30.21 -21.61
C SER A 670 33.80 -30.44 -22.84
N GLU A 671 33.81 -31.65 -23.39
CA GLU A 671 32.91 -32.09 -24.46
C GLU A 671 31.47 -32.20 -23.95
N ARG A 672 31.23 -32.90 -22.83
CA ARG A 672 29.89 -33.05 -22.27
C ARG A 672 29.27 -31.71 -21.85
N ARG A 673 30.07 -30.76 -21.34
CA ARG A 673 29.62 -29.39 -21.05
C ARG A 673 29.12 -28.67 -22.33
N LYS A 674 29.80 -28.86 -23.48
CA LYS A 674 29.39 -28.32 -24.80
C LYS A 674 28.16 -29.00 -25.40
N GLU A 675 27.84 -30.22 -24.97
CA GLU A 675 26.57 -30.88 -25.32
C GLU A 675 25.43 -30.31 -24.46
N LEU A 676 25.63 -30.19 -23.16
CA LEU A 676 24.62 -29.66 -22.24
C LEU A 676 24.27 -28.20 -22.54
N SER A 677 25.22 -27.35 -22.95
CA SER A 677 24.92 -25.96 -23.34
C SER A 677 23.99 -25.89 -24.57
N LYS A 678 24.10 -26.82 -25.52
CA LYS A 678 23.15 -26.92 -26.65
C LYS A 678 21.74 -27.29 -26.19
N VAL A 679 21.62 -28.16 -25.19
CA VAL A 679 20.31 -28.53 -24.59
C VAL A 679 19.70 -27.34 -23.85
N VAL A 680 20.49 -26.62 -23.06
CA VAL A 680 20.06 -25.38 -22.38
C VAL A 680 19.62 -24.31 -23.39
N ALA A 681 20.34 -24.13 -24.50
CA ALA A 681 19.95 -23.20 -25.57
C ALA A 681 18.63 -23.60 -26.26
N LYS A 682 18.39 -24.90 -26.49
CA LYS A 682 17.11 -25.40 -27.01
C LYS A 682 15.95 -25.10 -26.07
N GLN A 683 16.10 -25.40 -24.77
CA GLN A 683 15.09 -25.11 -23.75
C GLN A 683 14.81 -23.60 -23.60
N ALA A 684 15.83 -22.76 -23.72
CA ALA A 684 15.68 -21.31 -23.69
C ALA A 684 14.84 -20.78 -24.87
N GLU A 685 15.08 -21.24 -26.10
CA GLU A 685 14.24 -20.86 -27.24
C GLU A 685 12.84 -21.46 -27.19
N GLU A 686 12.66 -22.66 -26.62
CA GLU A 686 11.32 -23.21 -26.33
C GLU A 686 10.53 -22.29 -25.37
N GLY A 687 11.18 -21.79 -24.31
CA GLY A 687 10.61 -20.77 -23.42
C GLY A 687 10.27 -19.45 -24.14
N LYS A 688 11.16 -18.94 -24.99
CA LYS A 688 10.86 -17.74 -25.81
C LYS A 688 9.72 -17.98 -26.80
N VAL A 689 9.61 -19.17 -27.40
CA VAL A 689 8.49 -19.54 -28.29
C VAL A 689 7.17 -19.61 -27.51
N ALA A 690 7.17 -20.12 -26.28
CA ALA A 690 5.99 -20.10 -25.41
C ALA A 690 5.50 -18.66 -25.15
N ILE A 691 6.40 -17.75 -24.76
CA ILE A 691 6.07 -16.31 -24.57
C ILE A 691 5.54 -15.69 -25.87
N ARG A 692 6.19 -15.92 -27.01
CA ARG A 692 5.74 -15.41 -28.33
C ARG A 692 4.35 -15.93 -28.70
N ASN A 693 3.98 -17.14 -28.29
CA ASN A 693 2.65 -17.70 -28.49
C ASN A 693 1.61 -17.11 -27.52
N ILE A 694 1.95 -16.86 -26.26
CA ILE A 694 1.06 -16.17 -25.30
C ILE A 694 0.73 -14.75 -25.80
N ARG A 695 1.72 -13.99 -26.30
CA ARG A 695 1.47 -12.68 -26.93
C ARG A 695 0.53 -12.80 -28.14
N ARG A 696 0.70 -13.82 -29.00
CA ARG A 696 -0.20 -14.08 -30.13
C ARG A 696 -1.63 -14.38 -29.70
N ASP A 697 -1.83 -15.12 -28.61
CA ASP A 697 -3.17 -15.41 -28.09
C ASP A 697 -3.85 -14.16 -27.52
N ALA A 698 -3.11 -13.32 -26.80
CA ALA A 698 -3.63 -12.06 -26.27
C ALA A 698 -3.95 -11.03 -27.37
N ILE A 699 -3.12 -10.92 -28.41
CA ILE A 699 -3.42 -10.08 -29.59
C ILE A 699 -4.70 -10.58 -30.28
N LYS A 700 -4.85 -11.88 -30.52
CA LYS A 700 -6.10 -12.45 -31.08
C LYS A 700 -7.35 -12.17 -30.21
N ALA A 701 -7.17 -11.99 -28.90
CA ALA A 701 -8.27 -11.62 -28.01
C ALA A 701 -8.67 -10.15 -28.23
N TYR A 702 -7.71 -9.22 -28.34
CA TYR A 702 -7.99 -7.83 -28.73
C TYR A 702 -8.61 -7.74 -30.14
N ASP A 703 -8.08 -8.47 -31.12
CA ASP A 703 -8.63 -8.60 -32.49
C ASP A 703 -10.08 -9.14 -32.50
N LYS A 704 -10.50 -9.87 -31.45
CA LYS A 704 -11.86 -10.40 -31.31
C LYS A 704 -12.79 -9.38 -30.65
N LEU A 705 -12.32 -8.67 -29.62
CA LEU A 705 -13.05 -7.57 -28.97
C LEU A 705 -13.29 -6.39 -29.93
N GLU A 706 -12.36 -6.11 -30.85
CA GLU A 706 -12.53 -5.18 -31.96
C GLU A 706 -13.72 -5.57 -32.86
N LYS A 707 -13.77 -6.84 -33.30
CA LYS A 707 -14.83 -7.38 -34.16
C LYS A 707 -16.19 -7.45 -33.46
N GLU A 708 -16.18 -7.63 -32.14
CA GLU A 708 -17.34 -7.51 -31.25
C GLU A 708 -17.73 -6.05 -30.95
N LYS A 709 -16.96 -5.07 -31.44
CA LYS A 709 -17.14 -3.62 -31.24
C LYS A 709 -17.06 -3.16 -29.79
N LYS A 710 -16.39 -3.93 -28.93
CA LYS A 710 -16.03 -3.52 -27.57
C LYS A 710 -14.82 -2.59 -27.53
N LEU A 711 -13.91 -2.71 -28.50
CA LEU A 711 -12.72 -1.85 -28.63
C LEU A 711 -12.73 -1.11 -29.97
N SER A 712 -12.11 0.08 -29.98
CA SER A 712 -11.75 0.79 -31.21
C SER A 712 -10.41 0.30 -31.76
N GLU A 713 -10.16 0.55 -33.05
CA GLU A 713 -8.88 0.25 -33.70
C GLU A 713 -7.69 0.92 -32.99
N ASP A 714 -7.89 2.14 -32.47
CA ASP A 714 -6.85 2.89 -31.75
C ASP A 714 -6.59 2.33 -30.35
N ASN A 715 -7.63 1.93 -29.62
CA ASN A 715 -7.46 1.24 -28.33
C ASN A 715 -6.68 -0.06 -28.52
N VAL A 716 -6.92 -0.82 -29.60
CA VAL A 716 -6.17 -2.05 -29.90
C VAL A 716 -4.68 -1.77 -30.16
N LYS A 717 -4.33 -0.64 -30.78
CA LYS A 717 -2.92 -0.23 -30.98
C LYS A 717 -2.22 0.05 -29.65
N ASP A 718 -2.85 0.82 -28.77
CA ASP A 718 -2.29 1.17 -27.45
C ASP A 718 -2.17 -0.06 -26.54
N LEU A 719 -3.20 -0.92 -26.51
CA LEU A 719 -3.18 -2.18 -25.77
C LEU A 719 -2.11 -3.15 -26.30
N SER A 720 -1.91 -3.21 -27.62
CA SER A 720 -0.84 -4.00 -28.23
C SER A 720 0.55 -3.43 -27.89
N ALA A 721 0.69 -2.11 -27.80
CA ALA A 721 1.94 -1.46 -27.39
C ALA A 721 2.26 -1.71 -25.89
N ASP A 722 1.28 -1.71 -25.00
CA ASP A 722 1.46 -2.08 -23.59
C ASP A 722 1.83 -3.56 -23.44
N LEU A 723 1.07 -4.47 -24.06
CA LEU A 723 1.36 -5.90 -24.07
C LEU A 723 2.75 -6.20 -24.64
N GLN A 724 3.22 -5.43 -25.62
CA GLN A 724 4.56 -5.56 -26.18
C GLN A 724 5.65 -5.23 -25.16
N LYS A 725 5.51 -4.14 -24.37
CA LYS A 725 6.44 -3.78 -23.29
C LYS A 725 6.56 -4.93 -22.27
N VAL A 726 5.43 -5.48 -21.84
CA VAL A 726 5.37 -6.63 -20.92
C VAL A 726 6.04 -7.86 -21.51
N THR A 727 5.77 -8.17 -22.79
CA THR A 727 6.39 -9.32 -23.47
C THR A 727 7.92 -9.17 -23.54
N ASP A 728 8.42 -7.97 -23.84
CA ASP A 728 9.86 -7.70 -23.93
C ASP A 728 10.56 -7.78 -22.56
N GLU A 729 9.87 -7.41 -21.48
CA GLU A 729 10.38 -7.61 -20.11
C GLU A 729 10.57 -9.10 -19.79
N TYR A 730 9.55 -9.95 -20.02
CA TYR A 730 9.66 -11.38 -19.76
C TYR A 730 10.64 -12.09 -20.72
N MET A 731 10.83 -11.61 -21.96
CA MET A 731 11.91 -12.10 -22.84
C MET A 731 13.29 -11.75 -22.30
N LYS A 732 13.50 -10.54 -21.74
CA LYS A 732 14.76 -10.18 -21.06
C LYS A 732 15.01 -11.08 -19.84
N LYS A 733 13.98 -11.41 -19.04
CA LYS A 733 14.10 -12.36 -17.92
C LYS A 733 14.61 -13.72 -18.38
N ILE A 734 14.05 -14.29 -19.46
CA ILE A 734 14.55 -15.55 -20.04
C ILE A 734 16.03 -15.43 -20.46
N GLU A 735 16.42 -14.34 -21.12
CA GLU A 735 17.82 -14.17 -21.53
C GLU A 735 18.80 -14.06 -20.36
N THR A 736 18.42 -13.40 -19.26
CA THR A 736 19.25 -13.33 -18.05
C THR A 736 19.41 -14.70 -17.41
N ILE A 737 18.33 -15.46 -17.26
CA ILE A 737 18.38 -16.84 -16.71
C ILE A 737 19.22 -17.75 -17.62
N PHE A 738 19.05 -17.66 -18.94
CA PHE A 738 19.86 -18.42 -19.90
C PHE A 738 21.35 -18.07 -19.78
N LYS A 739 21.72 -16.78 -19.79
CA LYS A 739 23.12 -16.33 -19.65
C LYS A 739 23.73 -16.76 -18.31
N GLN A 740 22.93 -16.79 -17.24
CA GLN A 740 23.35 -17.34 -15.94
C GLN A 740 23.63 -18.84 -16.01
N LYS A 741 22.74 -19.64 -16.62
CA LYS A 741 22.90 -21.10 -16.72
C LYS A 741 23.99 -21.54 -17.69
N GLU A 742 24.17 -20.80 -18.79
CA GLU A 742 25.28 -20.96 -19.74
C GLU A 742 26.62 -20.66 -19.06
N LYS A 743 26.73 -19.55 -18.30
CA LYS A 743 27.91 -19.23 -17.50
C LYS A 743 28.19 -20.31 -16.43
N GLU A 744 27.15 -20.87 -15.81
CA GLU A 744 27.29 -21.95 -14.83
C GLU A 744 27.90 -23.23 -15.44
N LEU A 745 27.53 -23.58 -16.68
CA LEU A 745 28.10 -24.73 -17.40
C LEU A 745 29.52 -24.49 -17.93
N LEU A 746 29.86 -23.25 -18.29
CA LEU A 746 31.14 -22.89 -18.90
C LEU A 746 32.23 -22.49 -17.88
N THR A 747 31.86 -22.00 -16.70
CA THR A 747 32.82 -21.72 -15.62
C THR A 747 33.03 -22.94 -14.72
N VAL A 748 34.28 -23.22 -14.38
CA VAL A 748 34.64 -24.06 -13.21
C VAL A 748 34.43 -23.22 -11.96
#